data_AF-A0A1J5X8C3-F1
#
_entry.id   AF-A0A1J5X8C3-F1
#
_cell.length_a   1.000
_cell.length_b   1.000
_cell.length_c   1.000
_cell.angle_alpha   90.00
_cell.angle_beta   90.00
_cell.angle_gamma   90.00
#
_symmetry.space_group_name_H-M   'P 1'
#
loop_
_entity.id
_entity.type
_entity.pdbx_description
1 polymer ?
#
loop_
_entity_poly.entity_id
_entity_poly.type
_entity_poly.pdbx_seq_one_letter_code
_entity_poly.pdbx_strand_id
1 'polypeptide(L)'
;MAHMEQKEAITEDMIGWEMECREDLLVLTEQDADKRNKRKYIGEEFAFGKNIFLRDRIGNGEDPRCICCDRGLLMLKKDTPREGGEDNTLSEAVDAEEDTENEFIGDECFISPLCDDFHSFICLECFKDTPVGLEEEIRCEHCHKHQCTWLSAYEGVSMHTVGTVAGRRAVAGRRTISFKKGSSVLFNYTYMSMDTFKALLDWVNMVIEEELNVMGEKHTEISFTDAQREKLTVFEEGRIRIHAEKLSLSDENLCVLPAIDLWGVASLELAASEEKNIRELLTRDLGSISTGEKKELTLADYAIGIFPVLELQETEILKFTASKMEHIKELLKHKDNRFSVGGYDTWKYRAAEAEERTILCGYAVNILPLLDVKRITVLELDAPEKEHIEGLLELEHRSIEMGVFDNREEMTTQKIKLCDYAIRILPKFSLEDIRGLELSASKEDHVKELLEGGGNSIYFDEKLDIKLTDYAVGILPKLQKDEIGDLQLAASEKDHIKELLKCDPGSIVNVEGLWVDLFDYAIGILTRLQLKGVRCLWLDSSSAECITEFMKHEDRSIDAGEASIHLENYAVNMLPKLKLNKDTILYLSASNEDHIKEIPKLGCVVCDQNHIDLTDYAVNILAKMKIQNTRSLMLSAEKEEHVKEVLKREDCDIGFGLVEYMEIKDHAVNILPKLKLDGAKRLELYGQEKEHIKEILKYKNNSIEFGGVECVELNGYAVNILLRLRLERVEELRLYRWKGELSKLLISEDCSIDRRENEKMYFEEYLMKMLPKLKIKRIEIDEMIGYKEDCDERILRWGFNSVDVSDNVGEREIRFKMEIRLAKEICSRLGRTGGLCVKVFDLDGKELSWSPTCAENRDENQLRLE
;
A
#
# COMPACT_ATOMS: atom_id res chain seq x y z
N MET A 1 -10.96 -14.25 24.81
CA MET A 1 -11.60 -15.36 24.07
C MET A 1 -12.89 -14.93 23.41
N ALA A 2 -14.02 -14.76 24.11
CA ALA A 2 -15.29 -14.38 23.47
C ALA A 2 -15.19 -13.10 22.59
N HIS A 3 -14.40 -12.12 23.02
CA HIS A 3 -14.15 -10.87 22.29
C HIS A 3 -13.14 -11.00 21.11
N MET A 4 -12.33 -12.07 21.10
CA MET A 4 -11.39 -12.38 20.01
C MET A 4 -12.04 -13.31 18.97
N GLU A 5 -12.91 -14.24 19.41
CA GLU A 5 -13.78 -15.04 18.53
C GLU A 5 -14.79 -14.16 17.78
N GLN A 6 -15.35 -13.12 18.43
CA GLN A 6 -16.22 -12.14 17.76
C GLN A 6 -15.52 -11.26 16.71
N LYS A 7 -14.18 -11.27 16.66
CA LYS A 7 -13.39 -10.43 15.75
C LYS A 7 -12.59 -11.23 14.72
N GLU A 8 -12.84 -12.54 14.60
CA GLU A 8 -12.13 -13.44 13.67
C GLU A 8 -10.59 -13.38 13.78
N ALA A 9 -10.06 -13.03 14.97
CA ALA A 9 -8.63 -12.82 15.17
C ALA A 9 -7.86 -14.13 15.49
N ILE A 10 -8.46 -15.29 15.21
CA ILE A 10 -7.87 -16.62 15.44
C ILE A 10 -7.70 -17.27 14.07
N THR A 11 -6.45 -17.43 13.63
CA THR A 11 -6.12 -18.17 12.40
C THR A 11 -6.07 -19.67 12.68
N GLU A 12 -6.27 -20.52 11.66
CA GLU A 12 -6.22 -21.99 11.79
C GLU A 12 -4.88 -22.50 12.38
N ASP A 13 -3.81 -21.71 12.26
CA ASP A 13 -2.47 -22.02 12.78
C ASP A 13 -2.36 -21.96 14.32
N MET A 14 -3.38 -21.42 15.01
CA MET A 14 -3.39 -21.28 16.48
C MET A 14 -4.08 -22.47 17.20
N ILE A 15 -4.58 -23.46 16.44
CA ILE A 15 -5.23 -24.66 16.97
C ILE A 15 -4.18 -25.62 17.54
N GLY A 16 -4.04 -25.67 18.88
CA GLY A 16 -3.08 -26.54 19.59
C GLY A 16 -2.23 -25.84 20.65
N TRP A 17 -2.44 -24.53 20.87
CA TRP A 17 -1.69 -23.74 21.83
C TRP A 17 -2.45 -23.54 23.14
N GLU A 18 -1.77 -23.68 24.26
CA GLU A 18 -2.27 -23.45 25.62
C GLU A 18 -1.81 -22.07 26.10
N MET A 19 -2.77 -21.20 26.46
CA MET A 19 -2.51 -19.82 26.89
C MET A 19 -2.58 -19.70 28.41
N GLU A 20 -1.51 -19.21 29.04
CA GLU A 20 -1.47 -18.92 30.48
C GLU A 20 -1.25 -17.41 30.69
N CYS A 21 -2.09 -16.78 31.50
CA CYS A 21 -1.96 -15.36 31.86
C CYS A 21 -1.33 -15.26 33.25
N ARG A 22 -0.19 -14.58 33.35
CA ARG A 22 0.49 -14.30 34.62
C ARG A 22 0.72 -12.81 34.74
N GLU A 23 0.01 -12.20 35.68
CA GLU A 23 0.02 -10.74 35.89
C GLU A 23 -0.29 -10.03 34.56
N ASP A 24 0.65 -9.24 34.03
CA ASP A 24 0.48 -8.43 32.82
C ASP A 24 1.01 -9.13 31.54
N LEU A 25 1.39 -10.41 31.63
CA LEU A 25 2.00 -11.18 30.54
C LEU A 25 1.12 -12.35 30.09
N LEU A 26 0.94 -12.43 28.77
CA LEU A 26 0.25 -13.53 28.10
C LEU A 26 1.30 -14.49 27.52
N VAL A 27 1.34 -15.72 28.01
CA VAL A 27 2.30 -16.75 27.57
C VAL A 27 1.58 -17.79 26.73
N LEU A 28 2.07 -18.01 25.51
CA LEU A 28 1.58 -19.02 24.58
C LEU A 28 2.50 -20.25 24.61
N THR A 29 1.93 -21.43 24.82
CA THR A 29 2.67 -22.71 24.86
C THR A 29 2.07 -23.71 23.90
N GLU A 30 2.82 -24.12 22.88
CA GLU A 30 2.41 -25.13 21.91
C GLU A 30 2.41 -26.54 22.54
N GLN A 31 1.29 -27.29 22.43
CA GLN A 31 1.22 -28.68 22.88
C GLN A 31 1.64 -29.64 21.77
N ASP A 32 2.87 -30.14 21.84
CA ASP A 32 3.35 -31.21 20.97
C ASP A 32 2.79 -32.57 21.45
N ALA A 33 2.28 -33.40 20.53
CA ALA A 33 1.58 -34.66 20.84
C ALA A 33 2.49 -35.77 21.43
N ASP A 34 3.80 -35.53 21.56
CA ASP A 34 4.76 -36.50 22.08
C ASP A 34 5.33 -36.06 23.45
N LYS A 35 5.02 -36.83 24.50
CA LYS A 35 5.04 -36.48 25.94
C LYS A 35 6.41 -36.16 26.57
N ARG A 36 7.44 -35.71 25.84
CA ARG A 36 8.79 -35.53 26.43
C ARG A 36 9.53 -34.23 26.20
N ASN A 37 9.04 -33.26 25.46
CA ASN A 37 9.69 -31.95 25.40
C ASN A 37 8.67 -30.80 25.36
N LYS A 38 8.66 -29.96 26.40
CA LYS A 38 8.00 -28.66 26.38
C LYS A 38 8.98 -27.64 25.77
N ARG A 39 8.64 -27.05 24.63
CA ARG A 39 9.32 -25.85 24.13
C ARG A 39 8.54 -24.64 24.62
N LYS A 40 9.21 -23.76 25.37
CA LYS A 40 8.68 -22.45 25.76
C LYS A 40 9.12 -21.45 24.70
N TYR A 41 8.17 -20.79 24.06
CA TYR A 41 8.44 -19.62 23.25
C TYR A 41 8.14 -18.38 24.09
N ILE A 42 9.15 -17.56 24.33
CA ILE A 42 8.99 -16.18 24.80
C ILE A 42 9.18 -15.35 23.54
N GLY A 43 8.15 -14.60 23.14
CA GLY A 43 8.20 -13.77 21.92
C GLY A 43 9.40 -12.83 21.94
N GLU A 44 10.10 -12.77 20.81
CA GLU A 44 11.26 -11.93 20.58
C GLU A 44 10.91 -10.44 20.76
N GLU A 45 11.75 -9.74 21.52
CA GLU A 45 11.70 -8.29 21.70
C GLU A 45 12.01 -7.58 20.38
N PHE A 46 11.09 -6.74 19.90
CA PHE A 46 11.46 -5.63 19.03
C PHE A 46 12.25 -4.60 19.85
N ALA A 47 13.57 -4.72 19.80
CA ALA A 47 14.48 -3.79 20.47
C ALA A 47 14.42 -2.40 19.83
N PHE A 48 13.71 -1.46 20.46
CA PHE A 48 14.10 -0.05 20.40
C PHE A 48 15.39 0.11 21.23
N GLY A 49 16.52 0.14 20.52
CA GLY A 49 17.83 0.34 21.10
C GLY A 49 17.97 1.72 21.75
N LYS A 50 18.21 1.71 23.06
CA LYS A 50 19.00 2.64 23.91
C LYS A 50 18.29 2.87 25.24
N ASN A 51 18.46 1.96 26.21
CA ASN A 51 18.34 2.29 27.65
C ASN A 51 18.91 1.24 28.61
N ILE A 52 19.90 0.44 28.19
CA ILE A 52 20.53 -0.57 29.08
C ILE A 52 21.61 0.05 30.00
N PHE A 53 22.11 1.25 29.71
CA PHE A 53 23.28 1.81 30.43
C PHE A 53 22.97 2.47 31.79
N LEU A 54 21.70 2.72 32.12
CA LEU A 54 21.32 3.48 33.34
C LEU A 54 20.96 2.59 34.53
N ARG A 55 20.47 1.36 34.28
CA ARG A 55 20.10 0.43 35.37
C ARG A 55 21.32 -0.05 36.16
N ASP A 56 22.44 -0.25 35.48
CA ASP A 56 23.70 -0.70 36.09
C ASP A 56 24.41 0.38 36.92
N ARG A 57 24.18 1.68 36.68
CA ARG A 57 24.81 2.76 37.46
C ARG A 57 24.10 3.02 38.79
N ILE A 58 22.78 2.88 38.81
CA ILE A 58 21.96 3.08 40.03
C ILE A 58 22.12 1.89 40.99
N GLY A 59 22.23 0.67 40.46
CA GLY A 59 22.51 -0.52 41.29
C GLY A 59 23.88 -0.51 41.99
N ASN A 60 24.81 0.34 41.55
CA ASN A 60 26.16 0.48 42.10
C ASN A 60 26.36 1.74 42.95
N GLY A 61 25.30 2.52 43.23
CA GLY A 61 25.37 3.70 44.11
C GLY A 61 25.99 4.96 43.49
N GLU A 62 26.03 5.09 42.16
CA GLU A 62 26.49 6.32 41.49
C GLU A 62 25.35 7.37 41.35
N ASP A 63 25.66 8.66 41.60
CA ASP A 63 24.74 9.81 41.51
C ASP A 63 24.32 10.07 40.04
N PRO A 64 23.02 9.98 39.67
CA PRO A 64 22.60 10.07 38.28
C PRO A 64 22.48 11.53 37.82
N ARG A 65 23.60 12.12 37.44
CA ARG A 65 23.67 13.45 36.81
C ARG A 65 23.74 13.34 35.30
N CYS A 66 23.15 14.30 34.60
CA CYS A 66 23.25 14.39 33.13
C CYS A 66 24.70 14.64 32.71
N ILE A 67 25.25 13.80 31.84
CA ILE A 67 26.65 13.92 31.34
C ILE A 67 26.90 15.24 30.60
N CYS A 68 25.87 15.86 30.00
CA CYS A 68 26.03 17.08 29.20
C CYS A 68 26.06 18.38 30.03
N CYS A 69 25.38 18.43 31.19
CA CYS A 69 25.25 19.67 31.96
C CYS A 69 25.45 19.53 33.48
N ASP A 70 25.73 18.31 33.95
CA ASP A 70 26.02 17.96 35.36
C ASP A 70 24.90 18.31 36.36
N ARG A 71 23.64 18.41 35.87
CA ARG A 71 22.43 18.65 36.67
C ARG A 71 21.66 17.35 36.97
N GLY A 72 20.92 17.33 38.08
CA GLY A 72 20.13 16.18 38.54
C GLY A 72 18.80 15.98 37.79
N LEU A 73 18.41 14.72 37.59
CA LEU A 73 17.16 14.29 36.95
C LEU A 73 15.93 14.57 37.82
N LEU A 74 14.76 14.76 37.20
CA LEU A 74 13.48 15.06 37.88
C LEU A 74 12.86 13.79 38.48
N MET A 75 12.44 13.83 39.75
CA MET A 75 11.57 12.83 40.36
C MET A 75 10.20 13.44 40.65
N LEU A 76 9.12 12.85 40.14
CA LEU A 76 7.75 13.19 40.52
C LEU A 76 7.32 12.30 41.68
N LYS A 77 6.91 12.92 42.78
CA LYS A 77 6.32 12.22 43.94
C LYS A 77 4.80 12.29 43.83
N LYS A 78 4.13 11.14 43.85
CA LYS A 78 2.67 11.05 43.99
C LYS A 78 2.33 11.15 45.48
N ASP A 79 1.76 12.27 45.91
CA ASP A 79 1.20 12.37 47.26
C ASP A 79 -0.18 11.70 47.26
N THR A 80 -0.32 10.57 47.96
CA THR A 80 -1.62 9.99 48.29
C THR A 80 -2.25 10.74 49.47
N PRO A 81 -3.56 11.07 49.42
CA PRO A 81 -4.23 11.70 50.56
C PRO A 81 -4.39 10.69 51.70
N ARG A 82 -4.06 11.15 52.91
CA ARG A 82 -4.30 10.46 54.19
C ARG A 82 -5.81 10.29 54.39
N GLU A 83 -6.29 9.05 54.37
CA GLU A 83 -7.60 8.70 54.93
C GLU A 83 -7.52 8.77 56.47
N GLY A 84 -8.45 9.51 57.06
CA GLY A 84 -8.68 9.50 58.50
C GLY A 84 -9.68 8.40 58.86
N GLY A 85 -9.28 7.49 59.74
CA GLY A 85 -10.15 6.52 60.40
C GLY A 85 -9.97 6.59 61.92
N GLU A 86 -11.05 6.87 62.63
CA GLU A 86 -11.16 6.82 64.09
C GLU A 86 -11.37 5.39 64.60
N ASP A 87 -10.67 5.06 65.70
CA ASP A 87 -10.99 4.19 66.85
C ASP A 87 -11.67 2.80 66.67
N ASN A 88 -10.97 1.73 67.10
CA ASN A 88 -11.12 1.20 68.48
C ASN A 88 -10.32 -0.08 68.81
N THR A 89 -9.75 -0.05 70.03
CA THR A 89 -9.57 -1.14 71.03
C THR A 89 -8.50 -2.24 70.89
N LEU A 90 -7.45 -2.11 71.74
CA LEU A 90 -6.89 -3.04 72.77
C LEU A 90 -6.76 -4.53 72.41
N SER A 91 -5.59 -5.20 72.56
CA SER A 91 -4.84 -5.40 73.82
C SER A 91 -3.42 -5.99 73.64
N GLU A 92 -2.48 -5.55 74.50
CA GLU A 92 -1.39 -6.27 75.24
C GLU A 92 -0.51 -7.31 74.49
N ALA A 93 0.81 -7.07 74.28
CA ALA A 93 2.00 -7.25 75.18
C ALA A 93 2.82 -8.48 74.69
N VAL A 94 4.15 -8.46 74.45
CA VAL A 94 5.32 -8.49 75.37
C VAL A 94 6.60 -8.66 74.52
N ASP A 95 7.70 -7.95 74.88
CA ASP A 95 9.18 -8.17 74.74
C ASP A 95 9.81 -8.74 73.43
N ALA A 96 11.04 -8.47 72.97
CA ALA A 96 12.20 -7.63 73.33
C ALA A 96 13.24 -7.66 72.17
N GLU A 97 14.10 -6.63 72.14
CA GLU A 97 15.51 -6.55 71.66
C GLU A 97 15.92 -6.66 70.16
N GLU A 98 16.59 -5.56 69.74
CA GLU A 98 17.73 -5.33 68.83
C GLU A 98 18.00 -6.24 67.61
N ASP A 99 18.01 -5.65 66.40
CA ASP A 99 19.25 -5.54 65.59
C ASP A 99 19.06 -4.71 64.28
N THR A 100 20.05 -3.84 64.05
CA THR A 100 20.63 -3.22 62.83
C THR A 100 19.93 -3.21 61.45
N GLU A 101 19.94 -2.01 60.85
CA GLU A 101 20.27 -1.67 59.44
C GLU A 101 19.51 -2.34 58.27
N ASN A 102 18.61 -1.59 57.61
CA ASN A 102 18.75 -1.11 56.22
C ASN A 102 17.43 -0.55 55.67
N GLU A 103 17.49 0.65 55.09
CA GLU A 103 16.43 1.27 54.31
C GLU A 103 16.17 0.44 53.04
N PHE A 104 14.92 0.00 52.83
CA PHE A 104 14.42 -0.35 51.50
C PHE A 104 13.52 0.78 51.01
N ILE A 105 13.97 1.47 49.96
CA ILE A 105 13.14 2.35 49.14
C ILE A 105 12.16 1.46 48.38
N GLY A 106 10.86 1.63 48.64
CA GLY A 106 9.80 0.89 47.96
C GLY A 106 9.69 1.26 46.48
N ASP A 107 9.47 0.23 45.67
CA ASP A 107 9.27 0.29 44.22
C ASP A 107 8.01 1.10 43.86
N GLU A 108 8.22 2.14 43.05
CA GLU A 108 7.35 2.70 41.99
C GLU A 108 7.73 4.16 41.73
N CYS A 109 8.68 4.39 40.82
CA CYS A 109 9.02 5.70 40.28
C CYS A 109 9.20 5.60 38.76
N PHE A 110 8.45 6.40 38.01
CA PHE A 110 8.60 6.53 36.55
C PHE A 110 9.68 7.58 36.25
N ILE A 111 10.71 7.22 35.45
CA ILE A 111 11.81 8.11 35.06
C ILE A 111 11.71 8.36 33.55
N SER A 112 11.50 9.61 33.13
CA SER A 112 11.61 10.02 31.72
C SER A 112 13.06 10.43 31.40
N PRO A 113 13.67 10.01 30.27
CA PRO A 113 15.08 10.25 29.99
C PRO A 113 15.31 11.53 29.16
N LEU A 114 14.61 12.63 29.46
CA LEU A 114 14.83 13.91 28.78
C LEU A 114 15.42 14.95 29.73
N CYS A 115 16.57 15.50 29.34
CA CYS A 115 17.17 16.70 29.92
C CYS A 115 16.32 17.92 29.56
N ASP A 116 16.17 18.90 30.45
CA ASP A 116 15.36 20.13 30.25
C ASP A 116 15.84 21.01 29.06
N ASP A 117 17.00 20.72 28.46
CA ASP A 117 17.58 21.53 27.39
C ASP A 117 17.83 20.69 26.11
N PHE A 118 17.03 20.90 25.05
CA PHE A 118 17.41 20.52 23.68
C PHE A 118 18.49 21.51 23.19
N HIS A 119 19.69 21.02 22.90
CA HIS A 119 20.78 21.85 22.39
C HIS A 119 20.83 21.81 20.87
N SER A 120 20.32 22.86 20.21
CA SER A 120 20.50 23.11 18.78
C SER A 120 21.51 24.24 18.59
N PHE A 121 22.42 24.11 17.62
CA PHE A 121 23.35 25.18 17.24
C PHE A 121 22.97 25.71 15.85
N ILE A 122 22.80 27.03 15.74
CA ILE A 122 22.65 27.70 14.44
C ILE A 122 23.94 28.47 14.13
N CYS A 123 24.49 28.23 12.96
CA CYS A 123 25.56 29.07 12.41
C CYS A 123 24.98 30.43 11.99
N LEU A 124 25.54 31.52 12.52
CA LEU A 124 25.03 32.88 12.31
C LEU A 124 25.20 33.38 10.87
N GLU A 125 26.02 32.71 10.05
CA GLU A 125 26.16 33.07 8.63
C GLU A 125 25.27 32.25 7.70
N CYS A 126 24.93 30.99 8.02
CA CYS A 126 24.21 30.12 7.08
C CYS A 126 22.85 29.60 7.56
N PHE A 127 22.43 29.89 8.80
CA PHE A 127 21.08 29.63 9.33
C PHE A 127 20.56 28.18 9.17
N LYS A 128 21.43 27.18 9.17
CA LYS A 128 21.08 25.76 9.09
C LYS A 128 21.40 25.03 10.39
N ASP A 129 20.51 24.12 10.80
CA ASP A 129 20.69 23.23 11.95
C ASP A 129 21.54 22.01 11.57
N THR A 130 22.43 21.57 12.46
CA THR A 130 23.23 20.35 12.26
C THR A 130 23.52 19.68 13.61
N PRO A 131 23.26 18.36 13.78
CA PRO A 131 23.67 17.63 14.98
C PRO A 131 25.17 17.29 14.92
N VAL A 132 25.90 17.45 16.02
CA VAL A 132 27.35 17.20 16.06
C VAL A 132 27.69 16.20 17.17
N GLY A 133 28.55 15.22 16.83
CA GLY A 133 29.20 14.31 17.78
C GLY A 133 30.45 14.93 18.40
N LEU A 134 30.61 14.78 19.71
CA LEU A 134 31.65 15.47 20.49
C LEU A 134 33.01 14.78 20.37
N GLU A 135 33.93 15.41 19.64
CA GLU A 135 35.37 15.45 19.91
C GLU A 135 35.99 16.51 18.94
N GLU A 136 36.40 17.68 19.47
CA GLU A 136 37.02 18.86 18.81
C GLU A 136 36.13 20.09 18.44
N GLU A 137 36.78 21.27 18.29
CA GLU A 137 36.20 22.62 18.16
C GLU A 137 34.98 22.74 17.21
N ILE A 138 33.86 23.31 17.68
CA ILE A 138 32.63 23.51 16.89
C ILE A 138 32.90 24.48 15.73
N ARG A 139 32.93 23.95 14.51
CA ARG A 139 32.89 24.71 13.24
C ARG A 139 31.65 24.29 12.48
N CYS A 140 30.97 25.26 11.86
CA CYS A 140 29.87 24.94 10.95
C CYS A 140 30.40 24.07 9.79
N GLU A 141 29.84 22.88 9.56
CA GLU A 141 30.26 22.02 8.44
C GLU A 141 30.03 22.66 7.07
N HIS A 142 29.16 23.66 6.99
CA HIS A 142 28.79 24.31 5.74
C HIS A 142 29.66 25.51 5.39
N CYS A 143 30.16 26.28 6.37
CA CYS A 143 30.97 27.49 6.11
C CYS A 143 32.30 27.55 6.88
N HIS A 144 32.57 26.57 7.73
CA HIS A 144 33.79 26.39 8.53
C HIS A 144 34.22 27.57 9.43
N LYS A 145 33.32 28.54 9.69
CA LYS A 145 33.57 29.66 10.60
C LYS A 145 33.16 29.34 12.04
N HIS A 146 33.81 30.03 12.99
CA HIS A 146 33.67 29.83 14.44
C HIS A 146 32.53 30.63 15.10
N GLN A 147 31.51 31.06 14.35
CA GLN A 147 30.42 31.89 14.88
C GLN A 147 29.09 31.12 14.91
N CYS A 148 28.94 30.27 15.92
CA CYS A 148 27.65 29.66 16.27
C CYS A 148 27.17 30.29 17.59
N THR A 149 25.88 30.65 17.68
CA THR A 149 25.28 31.16 18.93
C THR A 149 24.33 30.15 19.53
N TRP A 150 24.19 30.19 20.85
CA TRP A 150 23.19 29.42 21.58
C TRP A 150 21.79 30.01 21.35
N LEU A 151 20.85 29.16 20.94
CA LEU A 151 19.42 29.45 21.02
C LEU A 151 18.85 28.65 22.18
N SER A 152 18.60 29.32 23.32
CA SER A 152 17.62 28.81 24.28
C SER A 152 16.24 29.12 23.69
N ALA A 153 15.47 28.08 23.36
CA ALA A 153 14.10 28.27 22.89
C ALA A 153 13.22 28.86 24.01
N TYR A 154 12.41 29.86 23.63
CA TYR A 154 11.31 30.51 24.36
C TYR A 154 11.64 31.65 25.34
N GLU A 155 12.00 32.81 24.80
CA GLU A 155 11.51 34.10 25.33
C GLU A 155 10.69 34.80 24.23
N GLY A 156 9.41 34.42 24.17
CA GLY A 156 8.37 35.06 23.36
C GLY A 156 6.97 34.93 23.96
N VAL A 157 6.85 34.53 25.22
CA VAL A 157 5.56 34.45 25.92
C VAL A 157 5.37 35.72 26.75
N SER A 158 4.53 36.63 26.28
CA SER A 158 4.03 37.73 27.11
C SER A 158 2.88 37.22 27.97
N MET A 159 3.18 36.61 29.12
CA MET A 159 2.18 36.35 30.16
C MET A 159 1.99 37.61 31.01
N HIS A 160 0.94 38.37 30.75
CA HIS A 160 0.50 39.40 31.68
C HIS A 160 -0.29 38.76 32.82
N THR A 161 0.26 38.81 34.03
CA THR A 161 -0.46 38.41 35.26
C THR A 161 -1.35 39.57 35.69
N VAL A 162 -2.67 39.44 35.50
CA VAL A 162 -3.62 40.42 36.01
C VAL A 162 -3.99 40.03 37.45
N GLY A 163 -3.34 40.67 38.43
CA GLY A 163 -3.65 40.51 39.86
C GLY A 163 -2.50 39.93 40.70
N THR A 164 -2.16 40.62 41.80
CA THR A 164 -1.12 40.23 42.76
C THR A 164 -1.44 38.90 43.45
N VAL A 165 -0.68 37.84 43.14
CA VAL A 165 0.16 36.99 44.03
C VAL A 165 0.63 35.78 43.19
N ALA A 166 1.62 35.98 42.32
CA ALA A 166 2.44 34.88 41.81
C ALA A 166 3.78 34.93 42.57
N GLY A 167 3.97 34.00 43.50
CA GLY A 167 5.22 33.91 44.26
C GLY A 167 6.31 33.28 43.41
N ARG A 168 7.17 34.10 42.78
CA ARG A 168 8.40 33.59 42.16
C ARG A 168 9.31 33.04 43.26
N ARG A 169 9.51 31.72 43.32
CA ARG A 169 10.60 31.12 44.09
C ARG A 169 11.57 30.45 43.14
N ALA A 170 12.81 30.91 43.14
CA ALA A 170 13.93 30.17 42.59
C ALA A 170 14.47 29.26 43.70
N VAL A 171 14.40 27.95 43.50
CA VAL A 171 15.11 26.97 44.32
C VAL A 171 15.91 26.10 43.36
N ALA A 172 17.24 26.06 43.54
CA ALA A 172 18.18 25.24 42.78
C ALA A 172 18.15 25.43 41.24
N GLY A 173 18.07 26.67 40.75
CA GLY A 173 18.31 26.99 39.33
C GLY A 173 17.17 26.65 38.35
N ARG A 174 16.08 26.02 38.79
CA ARG A 174 14.86 25.85 38.00
C ARG A 174 13.89 27.01 38.24
N ARG A 175 13.35 27.58 37.15
CA ARG A 175 12.26 28.57 37.20
C ARG A 175 10.94 27.81 37.14
N THR A 176 10.27 27.65 38.27
CA THR A 176 8.88 27.17 38.33
C THR A 176 7.94 28.36 38.47
N ILE A 177 6.94 28.45 37.58
CA ILE A 177 5.82 29.36 37.74
C ILE A 177 4.75 28.60 38.51
N SER A 178 4.55 28.94 39.77
CA SER A 178 3.47 28.38 40.58
C SER A 178 2.27 29.32 40.54
N PHE A 179 1.14 28.80 40.08
CA PHE A 179 -0.14 29.47 40.18
C PHE A 179 -0.81 29.07 41.49
N LYS A 180 -1.35 30.05 42.23
CA LYS A 180 -2.22 29.72 43.37
C LYS A 180 -3.52 29.16 42.80
N LYS A 181 -4.01 28.03 43.32
CA LYS A 181 -5.31 27.47 42.94
C LYS A 181 -6.39 28.57 42.94
N GLY A 182 -7.08 28.74 41.82
CA GLY A 182 -8.08 29.80 41.62
C GLY A 182 -7.55 31.14 41.11
N SER A 183 -6.27 31.26 40.75
CA SER A 183 -5.74 32.44 40.04
C SER A 183 -6.19 32.46 38.59
N SER A 184 -6.34 33.66 38.02
CA SER A 184 -6.55 33.85 36.58
C SER A 184 -5.22 33.89 35.84
N VAL A 185 -5.19 33.27 34.66
CA VAL A 185 -4.03 33.29 33.76
C VAL A 185 -4.50 33.72 32.38
N LEU A 186 -3.84 34.75 31.85
CA LEU A 186 -4.08 35.27 30.52
C LEU A 186 -3.08 34.64 29.53
N PHE A 187 -3.60 34.09 28.44
CA PHE A 187 -2.81 33.53 27.34
C PHE A 187 -3.07 34.33 26.06
N ASN A 188 -2.00 34.87 25.47
CA ASN A 188 -2.02 35.39 24.10
C ASN A 188 -1.08 34.52 23.25
N TYR A 189 -1.64 33.83 22.25
CA TYR A 189 -0.91 33.05 21.22
C TYR A 189 0.12 32.05 21.77
N THR A 190 -0.35 31.03 22.50
CA THR A 190 0.52 29.94 22.99
C THR A 190 0.13 28.59 22.40
N TYR A 191 1.13 27.80 22.01
CA TYR A 191 1.00 26.38 21.69
C TYR A 191 1.21 25.55 22.95
N MET A 192 0.33 24.58 23.21
CA MET A 192 0.51 23.61 24.29
C MET A 192 0.00 22.22 23.90
N SER A 193 0.54 21.17 24.52
CA SER A 193 0.01 19.82 24.33
C SER A 193 -1.37 19.69 24.96
N MET A 194 -2.18 18.74 24.47
CA MET A 194 -3.50 18.44 25.02
C MET A 194 -3.47 18.13 26.52
N ASP A 195 -2.49 17.35 27.00
CA ASP A 195 -2.36 17.03 28.43
C ASP A 195 -2.03 18.26 29.28
N THR A 196 -1.18 19.14 28.75
CA THR A 196 -0.86 20.41 29.41
C THR A 196 -2.12 21.28 29.51
N PHE A 197 -2.91 21.32 28.44
CA PHE A 197 -4.18 22.05 28.42
C PHE A 197 -5.18 21.51 29.44
N LYS A 198 -5.37 20.19 29.50
CA LYS A 198 -6.25 19.54 30.51
C LYS A 198 -5.77 19.83 31.94
N ALA A 199 -4.47 19.68 32.21
CA ALA A 199 -3.91 19.98 33.53
C ALA A 199 -4.11 21.45 33.94
N LEU A 200 -4.00 22.38 32.99
CA LEU A 200 -4.27 23.80 33.23
C LEU A 200 -5.75 24.05 33.53
N LEU A 201 -6.68 23.42 32.80
CA LEU A 201 -8.10 23.49 33.09
C LEU A 201 -8.42 23.01 34.52
N ASP A 202 -7.70 22.03 35.07
CA ASP A 202 -7.93 21.58 36.45
C ASP A 202 -7.39 22.56 37.50
N TRP A 203 -6.29 23.26 37.20
CA TRP A 203 -5.52 24.01 38.21
C TRP A 203 -5.90 25.49 38.33
N VAL A 204 -6.27 26.13 37.22
CA VAL A 204 -6.47 27.59 37.16
C VAL A 204 -7.84 27.96 36.59
N ASN A 205 -8.28 29.20 36.87
CA ASN A 205 -9.40 29.79 36.14
C ASN A 205 -8.79 30.45 34.90
N MET A 206 -8.93 29.80 33.75
CA MET A 206 -8.36 30.34 32.51
C MET A 206 -9.28 31.43 31.96
N VAL A 207 -8.70 32.57 31.56
CA VAL A 207 -9.39 33.60 30.77
C VAL A 207 -8.64 33.67 29.45
N ILE A 208 -9.32 33.37 28.35
CA ILE A 208 -8.76 33.40 26.99
C ILE A 208 -9.35 34.65 26.32
N GLU A 209 -8.52 35.68 26.10
CA GLU A 209 -8.97 36.93 25.46
C GLU A 209 -8.98 36.84 23.93
N GLU A 210 -8.13 36.00 23.33
CA GLU A 210 -7.99 35.89 21.86
C GLU A 210 -8.08 34.43 21.38
N GLU A 211 -6.94 33.72 21.33
CA GLU A 211 -6.86 32.37 20.76
C GLU A 211 -5.85 31.50 21.50
N LEU A 212 -6.23 30.26 21.83
CA LEU A 212 -5.33 29.25 22.41
C LEU A 212 -5.12 28.10 21.42
N ASN A 213 -3.86 27.84 21.06
CA ASN A 213 -3.53 26.77 20.12
C ASN A 213 -3.14 25.50 20.91
N VAL A 214 -3.91 24.42 20.73
CA VAL A 214 -3.65 23.13 21.39
C VAL A 214 -3.24 22.11 20.34
N MET A 215 -2.06 21.52 20.51
CA MET A 215 -1.52 20.49 19.63
C MET A 215 -1.95 19.11 20.15
N GLY A 216 -2.70 18.36 19.34
CA GLY A 216 -3.04 16.96 19.59
C GLY A 216 -1.97 16.00 19.05
N GLU A 217 -1.91 14.81 19.61
CA GLU A 217 -1.20 13.69 18.99
C GLU A 217 -1.98 13.19 17.75
N LYS A 218 -1.35 12.37 16.90
CA LYS A 218 -1.92 11.89 15.62
C LYS A 218 -3.33 11.31 15.75
N HIS A 219 -3.63 10.67 16.88
CA HIS A 219 -4.98 10.20 17.22
C HIS A 219 -5.30 10.60 18.65
N THR A 220 -6.03 11.70 18.83
CA THR A 220 -6.39 12.16 20.18
C THR A 220 -7.88 11.97 20.40
N GLU A 221 -8.24 10.96 21.21
CA GLU A 221 -9.56 10.91 21.84
C GLU A 221 -9.55 11.90 23.01
N ILE A 222 -10.38 12.94 22.93
CA ILE A 222 -10.41 13.97 23.98
C ILE A 222 -11.60 13.71 24.89
N SER A 223 -11.29 13.22 26.09
CA SER A 223 -12.21 13.26 27.23
C SER A 223 -11.90 14.43 28.15
N PHE A 224 -12.94 15.15 28.58
CA PHE A 224 -12.88 16.18 29.61
C PHE A 224 -13.64 15.71 30.86
N THR A 225 -13.21 16.14 32.05
CA THR A 225 -13.95 15.93 33.30
C THR A 225 -15.15 16.89 33.39
N ASP A 226 -16.14 16.62 34.25
CA ASP A 226 -17.26 17.53 34.51
C ASP A 226 -16.81 18.97 34.82
N ALA A 227 -15.80 19.10 35.69
CA ALA A 227 -15.25 20.39 36.08
C ALA A 227 -14.54 21.10 34.92
N GLN A 228 -13.87 20.35 34.03
CA GLN A 228 -13.26 20.91 32.83
C GLN A 228 -14.32 21.37 31.84
N ARG A 229 -15.40 20.60 31.65
CA ARG A 229 -16.53 20.97 30.78
C ARG A 229 -17.26 22.22 31.26
N GLU A 230 -17.55 22.31 32.56
CA GLU A 230 -18.17 23.50 33.15
C GLU A 230 -17.32 24.77 32.92
N LYS A 231 -15.99 24.64 33.00
CA LYS A 231 -15.09 25.75 32.67
C LYS A 231 -15.10 26.07 31.17
N LEU A 232 -15.12 25.05 30.32
CA LEU A 232 -15.09 25.21 28.87
C LEU A 232 -16.39 25.86 28.33
N THR A 233 -17.54 25.58 28.94
CA THR A 233 -18.84 26.13 28.52
C THR A 233 -19.07 27.59 28.92
N VAL A 234 -18.20 28.16 29.75
CA VAL A 234 -18.24 29.56 30.21
C VAL A 234 -17.37 30.49 29.34
N PHE A 235 -16.58 29.95 28.40
CA PHE A 235 -15.85 30.79 27.45
C PHE A 235 -16.80 31.42 26.43
N GLU A 236 -17.28 32.64 26.73
CA GLU A 236 -18.15 33.42 25.84
C GLU A 236 -17.37 34.21 24.77
N GLU A 237 -16.10 34.55 25.01
CA GLU A 237 -15.35 35.50 24.17
C GLU A 237 -14.03 34.98 23.57
N GLY A 238 -13.56 33.77 23.93
CA GLY A 238 -12.30 33.19 23.43
C GLY A 238 -12.50 31.89 22.64
N ARG A 239 -11.67 31.64 21.61
CA ARG A 239 -11.70 30.40 20.82
C ARG A 239 -10.48 29.51 21.11
N ILE A 240 -10.71 28.21 21.29
CA ILE A 240 -9.64 27.22 21.45
C ILE A 240 -9.40 26.55 20.10
N ARG A 241 -8.30 26.87 19.41
CA ARG A 241 -7.94 26.23 18.14
C ARG A 241 -7.21 24.93 18.41
N ILE A 242 -7.76 23.81 17.95
CA ILE A 242 -7.13 22.50 18.05
C ILE A 242 -6.47 22.17 16.70
N HIS A 243 -5.18 21.83 16.74
CA HIS A 243 -4.45 21.28 15.62
C HIS A 243 -4.23 19.79 15.87
N ALA A 244 -4.96 18.94 15.13
CA ALA A 244 -4.88 17.50 15.27
C ALA A 244 -5.15 16.80 13.93
N GLU A 245 -4.49 15.68 13.67
CA GLU A 245 -4.79 14.88 12.48
C GLU A 245 -6.19 14.24 12.60
N LYS A 246 -6.51 13.68 13.77
CA LYS A 246 -7.84 13.16 14.10
C LYS A 246 -8.29 13.62 15.49
N LEU A 247 -9.50 14.15 15.58
CA LEU A 247 -10.19 14.51 16.82
C LEU A 247 -11.48 13.71 16.96
N SER A 248 -11.65 13.01 18.09
CA SER A 248 -12.91 12.34 18.44
C SER A 248 -13.50 12.94 19.72
N LEU A 249 -14.79 13.28 19.68
CA LEU A 249 -15.59 13.75 20.80
C LEU A 249 -16.84 12.89 20.95
N SER A 250 -17.05 12.37 22.16
CA SER A 250 -18.19 11.53 22.50
C SER A 250 -19.03 12.12 23.64
N ASP A 251 -20.33 11.89 23.56
CA ASP A 251 -21.31 12.10 24.62
C ASP A 251 -21.23 13.48 25.28
N GLU A 252 -20.96 13.52 26.58
CA GLU A 252 -20.93 14.74 27.39
C GLU A 252 -19.85 15.72 26.91
N ASN A 253 -18.83 15.26 26.17
CA ASN A 253 -17.81 16.14 25.61
C ASN A 253 -18.29 16.94 24.40
N LEU A 254 -19.46 16.62 23.82
CA LEU A 254 -19.99 17.42 22.72
C LEU A 254 -20.37 18.84 23.16
N CYS A 255 -20.70 19.07 24.44
CA CYS A 255 -21.08 20.40 24.92
C CYS A 255 -19.95 21.44 24.81
N VAL A 256 -18.69 21.00 24.66
CA VAL A 256 -17.54 21.91 24.49
C VAL A 256 -17.28 22.31 23.05
N LEU A 257 -17.97 21.70 22.08
CA LEU A 257 -17.82 21.98 20.64
C LEU A 257 -17.87 23.48 20.29
N PRO A 258 -18.76 24.30 20.88
CA PRO A 258 -18.84 25.73 20.55
C PRO A 258 -17.62 26.55 20.99
N ALA A 259 -16.86 26.05 21.97
CA ALA A 259 -15.64 26.70 22.46
C ALA A 259 -14.41 26.34 21.60
N ILE A 260 -14.53 25.39 20.68
CA ILE A 260 -13.41 24.82 19.91
C ILE A 260 -13.47 25.33 18.45
N ASP A 261 -12.40 26.00 18.02
CA ASP A 261 -12.11 26.26 16.61
C ASP A 261 -11.47 25.01 15.99
N LEU A 262 -12.20 24.40 15.06
CA LEU A 262 -11.86 23.14 14.43
C LEU A 262 -10.99 23.30 13.18
N TRP A 263 -10.60 24.51 12.77
CA TRP A 263 -9.84 24.73 11.52
C TRP A 263 -8.54 23.92 11.38
N GLY A 264 -7.89 23.54 12.49
CA GLY A 264 -6.67 22.74 12.48
C GLY A 264 -6.86 21.22 12.49
N VAL A 265 -8.11 20.73 12.41
CA VAL A 265 -8.44 19.31 12.54
C VAL A 265 -8.69 18.69 11.16
N ALA A 266 -7.92 17.68 10.74
CA ALA A 266 -8.14 17.05 9.43
C ALA A 266 -9.33 16.07 9.43
N SER A 267 -9.45 15.21 10.45
CA SER A 267 -10.55 14.24 10.63
C SER A 267 -11.28 14.50 11.95
N LEU A 268 -12.60 14.67 11.90
CA LEU A 268 -13.44 14.94 13.07
C LEU A 268 -14.49 13.84 13.24
N GLU A 269 -14.57 13.24 14.42
CA GLU A 269 -15.54 12.21 14.76
C GLU A 269 -16.37 12.68 15.97
N LEU A 270 -17.69 12.77 15.80
CA LEU A 270 -18.63 13.19 16.84
C LEU A 270 -19.63 12.07 17.07
N ALA A 271 -19.77 11.60 18.31
CA ALA A 271 -20.66 10.51 18.68
C ALA A 271 -21.53 10.89 19.89
N ALA A 272 -22.81 10.53 19.88
CA ALA A 272 -23.67 10.67 21.05
C ALA A 272 -24.62 9.48 21.22
N SER A 273 -24.49 8.79 22.34
CA SER A 273 -25.33 7.65 22.71
C SER A 273 -26.69 8.07 23.28
N GLU A 274 -26.83 9.31 23.76
CA GLU A 274 -28.06 9.85 24.33
C GLU A 274 -28.43 11.23 23.76
N GLU A 275 -29.72 11.47 23.54
CA GLU A 275 -30.25 12.76 23.02
C GLU A 275 -29.88 13.96 23.90
N LYS A 276 -29.80 13.77 25.23
CA LYS A 276 -29.50 14.85 26.17
C LYS A 276 -28.14 15.51 25.89
N ASN A 277 -27.20 14.75 25.31
CA ASN A 277 -25.83 15.19 25.03
C ASN A 277 -25.77 16.18 23.85
N ILE A 278 -26.77 16.15 22.95
CA ILE A 278 -26.87 17.10 21.83
C ILE A 278 -27.88 18.22 22.09
N ARG A 279 -28.85 18.00 23.00
CA ARG A 279 -29.95 18.94 23.24
C ARG A 279 -29.45 20.32 23.67
N GLU A 280 -28.41 20.36 24.50
CA GLU A 280 -27.80 21.62 24.92
C GLU A 280 -27.25 22.41 23.73
N LEU A 281 -26.55 21.74 22.80
CA LEU A 281 -26.04 22.37 21.58
C LEU A 281 -27.16 22.92 20.68
N LEU A 282 -28.27 22.20 20.57
CA LEU A 282 -29.40 22.59 19.72
C LEU A 282 -30.27 23.71 20.31
N THR A 283 -30.24 23.88 21.63
CA THR A 283 -31.08 24.87 22.34
C THR A 283 -30.38 26.19 22.59
N ARG A 284 -29.04 26.18 22.63
CA ARG A 284 -28.25 27.41 22.73
C ARG A 284 -28.27 28.11 21.38
N ASP A 285 -28.48 29.42 21.38
CA ASP A 285 -28.38 30.27 20.20
C ASP A 285 -26.89 30.50 19.83
N LEU A 286 -26.22 29.41 19.45
CA LEU A 286 -24.77 29.38 19.23
C LEU A 286 -24.37 29.89 17.83
N GLY A 287 -25.35 30.18 16.97
CA GLY A 287 -25.10 30.33 15.54
C GLY A 287 -24.60 29.02 14.91
N SER A 288 -23.96 29.12 13.75
CA SER A 288 -23.32 27.99 13.10
C SER A 288 -21.95 27.68 13.71
N ILE A 289 -21.65 26.40 13.88
CA ILE A 289 -20.34 25.89 14.30
C ILE A 289 -19.53 25.62 13.04
N SER A 290 -18.57 26.49 12.73
CA SER A 290 -17.67 26.29 11.60
C SER A 290 -16.72 25.12 11.89
N THR A 291 -16.71 24.12 11.01
CA THR A 291 -15.78 22.99 11.14
C THR A 291 -14.40 23.33 10.56
N GLY A 292 -14.30 24.29 9.64
CA GLY A 292 -13.13 24.42 8.77
C GLY A 292 -13.11 23.38 7.66
N GLU A 293 -12.08 23.43 6.80
CA GLU A 293 -11.78 22.38 5.81
C GLU A 293 -11.53 21.05 6.55
N LYS A 294 -12.13 19.96 6.04
CA LYS A 294 -12.02 18.61 6.58
C LYS A 294 -11.64 17.63 5.50
N LYS A 295 -10.72 16.74 5.86
CA LYS A 295 -10.57 15.50 5.13
C LYS A 295 -11.73 14.54 5.44
N GLU A 296 -12.14 14.47 6.70
CA GLU A 296 -13.19 13.54 7.11
C GLU A 296 -14.04 14.11 8.26
N LEU A 297 -15.36 13.94 8.18
CA LEU A 297 -16.30 14.22 9.25
C LEU A 297 -17.21 13.01 9.46
N THR A 298 -17.18 12.42 10.65
CA THR A 298 -18.06 11.31 11.05
C THR A 298 -19.03 11.76 12.14
N LEU A 299 -20.33 11.60 11.91
CA LEU A 299 -21.40 11.82 12.88
C LEU A 299 -22.08 10.49 13.22
N ALA A 300 -22.00 10.09 14.48
CA ALA A 300 -22.55 8.82 14.97
C ALA A 300 -23.72 9.02 15.97
N ASP A 301 -24.76 8.23 15.76
CA ASP A 301 -25.96 8.17 16.58
C ASP A 301 -26.62 9.55 16.77
N TYR A 302 -26.92 9.99 18.00
CA TYR A 302 -27.60 11.27 18.22
C TYR A 302 -26.77 12.46 17.71
N ALA A 303 -25.45 12.33 17.52
CA ALA A 303 -24.61 13.40 16.99
C ALA A 303 -25.05 13.82 15.57
N ILE A 304 -25.73 12.96 14.82
CA ILE A 304 -26.33 13.32 13.53
C ILE A 304 -27.30 14.51 13.66
N GLY A 305 -27.99 14.63 14.79
CA GLY A 305 -28.92 15.73 15.07
C GLY A 305 -28.27 17.11 15.09
N ILE A 306 -26.94 17.21 15.27
CA ILE A 306 -26.22 18.50 15.26
C ILE A 306 -25.85 18.96 13.85
N PHE A 307 -26.03 18.12 12.82
CA PHE A 307 -25.68 18.48 11.45
C PHE A 307 -26.24 19.84 10.97
N PRO A 308 -27.49 20.23 11.29
CA PRO A 308 -28.04 21.53 10.88
C PRO A 308 -27.32 22.75 11.47
N VAL A 309 -26.60 22.58 12.59
CA VAL A 309 -25.84 23.65 13.24
C VAL A 309 -24.37 23.65 12.82
N LEU A 310 -23.91 22.66 12.03
CA LEU A 310 -22.55 22.64 11.50
C LEU A 310 -22.48 23.45 10.20
N GLU A 311 -21.56 24.40 10.14
CA GLU A 311 -21.17 25.07 8.91
C GLU A 311 -19.99 24.32 8.31
N LEU A 312 -20.32 23.36 7.45
CA LEU A 312 -19.34 22.58 6.71
C LEU A 312 -18.66 23.47 5.66
N GLN A 313 -17.34 23.40 5.64
CA GLN A 313 -16.55 23.86 4.51
C GLN A 313 -16.17 22.65 3.62
N GLU A 314 -15.08 22.75 2.86
CA GLU A 314 -14.55 21.68 2.00
C GLU A 314 -14.40 20.38 2.83
N THR A 315 -15.23 19.37 2.58
CA THR A 315 -15.21 18.09 3.30
C THR A 315 -15.06 16.95 2.29
N GLU A 316 -13.92 16.25 2.28
CA GLU A 316 -13.70 15.15 1.33
C GLU A 316 -14.58 13.93 1.67
N ILE A 317 -14.66 13.54 2.94
CA ILE A 317 -15.46 12.38 3.39
C ILE A 317 -16.45 12.81 4.47
N LEU A 318 -17.75 12.63 4.22
CA LEU A 318 -18.81 12.85 5.19
C LEU A 318 -19.52 11.52 5.51
N LYS A 319 -19.45 11.07 6.77
CA LYS A 319 -20.01 9.80 7.21
C LYS A 319 -21.07 10.00 8.30
N PHE A 320 -22.24 9.41 8.10
CA PHE A 320 -23.31 9.34 9.09
C PHE A 320 -23.56 7.88 9.47
N THR A 321 -23.68 7.58 10.75
CA THR A 321 -23.97 6.23 11.23
C THR A 321 -25.02 6.29 12.32
N ALA A 322 -26.15 5.61 12.14
CA ALA A 322 -27.19 5.56 13.17
C ALA A 322 -27.61 4.12 13.45
N SER A 323 -27.47 3.70 14.70
CA SER A 323 -27.90 2.36 15.13
C SER A 323 -29.40 2.25 15.43
N LYS A 324 -30.13 3.37 15.59
CA LYS A 324 -31.57 3.40 15.88
C LYS A 324 -32.27 4.54 15.15
N MET A 325 -33.56 4.38 14.85
CA MET A 325 -34.39 5.45 14.27
C MET A 325 -34.44 6.70 15.15
N GLU A 326 -34.42 6.54 16.48
CA GLU A 326 -34.39 7.64 17.45
C GLU A 326 -33.24 8.62 17.22
N HIS A 327 -32.09 8.14 16.75
CA HIS A 327 -30.87 8.92 16.59
C HIS A 327 -30.99 10.00 15.51
N ILE A 328 -31.88 9.80 14.53
CA ILE A 328 -32.12 10.74 13.43
C ILE A 328 -33.41 11.54 13.58
N LYS A 329 -34.22 11.31 14.61
CA LYS A 329 -35.53 11.97 14.80
C LYS A 329 -35.42 13.48 14.83
N GLU A 330 -34.35 14.01 15.42
CA GLU A 330 -34.12 15.45 15.49
C GLU A 330 -33.90 16.04 14.09
N LEU A 331 -33.02 15.42 13.29
CA LEU A 331 -32.73 15.87 11.93
C LEU A 331 -33.98 15.80 11.04
N LEU A 332 -34.79 14.74 11.21
CA LEU A 332 -36.07 14.57 10.49
C LEU A 332 -37.15 15.63 10.84
N LYS A 333 -36.95 16.48 11.86
CA LYS A 333 -37.85 17.63 12.10
C LYS A 333 -37.66 18.73 11.06
N HIS A 334 -36.51 18.77 10.38
CA HIS A 334 -36.15 19.77 9.38
C HIS A 334 -36.54 19.37 7.95
N LYS A 335 -37.72 18.76 7.75
CA LYS A 335 -38.14 18.21 6.44
C LYS A 335 -38.17 19.23 5.30
N ASP A 336 -38.39 20.50 5.62
CA ASP A 336 -38.45 21.58 4.65
C ASP A 336 -37.06 22.13 4.29
N ASN A 337 -36.00 21.70 4.99
CA ASN A 337 -34.63 22.11 4.75
C ASN A 337 -33.88 21.02 3.97
N ARG A 338 -33.29 21.39 2.84
CA ARG A 338 -32.25 20.58 2.18
C ARG A 338 -30.89 21.06 2.65
N PHE A 339 -30.07 20.12 3.11
CA PHE A 339 -28.70 20.39 3.53
C PHE A 339 -27.76 20.12 2.36
N SER A 340 -26.97 21.12 1.97
CA SER A 340 -25.93 20.92 0.95
C SER A 340 -24.87 19.99 1.51
N VAL A 341 -24.63 18.88 0.82
CA VAL A 341 -23.53 17.97 1.10
C VAL A 341 -22.63 18.02 -0.11
N GLY A 342 -21.47 18.67 0.04
CA GLY A 342 -20.60 18.98 -1.09
C GLY A 342 -20.94 20.30 -1.77
N GLY A 343 -19.97 20.80 -2.53
CA GLY A 343 -20.06 22.10 -3.18
C GLY A 343 -18.78 22.90 -3.04
N TYR A 344 -17.69 22.37 -3.57
CA TYR A 344 -16.60 23.24 -4.01
C TYR A 344 -17.17 24.30 -4.97
N ASP A 345 -16.91 25.57 -4.70
CA ASP A 345 -16.87 26.57 -5.78
C ASP A 345 -15.67 26.21 -6.65
N THR A 346 -15.89 25.30 -7.61
CA THR A 346 -14.90 24.69 -8.53
C THR A 346 -14.08 25.70 -9.34
N TRP A 347 -14.41 26.99 -9.24
CA TRP A 347 -13.74 28.10 -9.91
C TRP A 347 -12.32 28.36 -9.39
N LYS A 348 -11.92 27.76 -8.26
CA LYS A 348 -10.56 27.93 -7.69
C LYS A 348 -9.64 26.74 -7.98
N TYR A 349 -9.24 26.54 -9.24
CA TYR A 349 -7.96 25.96 -9.75
C TYR A 349 -7.22 24.81 -9.01
N ARG A 350 -7.75 24.19 -7.95
CA ARG A 350 -7.20 22.98 -7.32
C ARG A 350 -7.58 21.79 -8.20
N ALA A 351 -6.58 20.94 -8.43
CA ALA A 351 -6.64 19.83 -9.35
C ALA A 351 -7.88 18.93 -9.11
N ALA A 352 -8.46 18.46 -10.20
CA ALA A 352 -9.69 17.69 -10.31
C ALA A 352 -9.62 16.27 -9.69
N GLU A 353 -8.97 16.08 -8.54
CA GLU A 353 -8.56 14.75 -8.05
C GLU A 353 -9.19 14.34 -6.70
N ALA A 354 -9.79 15.23 -5.92
CA ALA A 354 -10.39 14.85 -4.63
C ALA A 354 -11.87 14.43 -4.82
N GLU A 355 -12.16 13.13 -4.67
CA GLU A 355 -13.53 12.60 -4.66
C GLU A 355 -14.25 12.98 -3.36
N GLU A 356 -15.30 13.81 -3.43
CA GLU A 356 -16.23 14.01 -2.32
C GLU A 356 -17.10 12.75 -2.10
N ARG A 357 -16.93 12.08 -0.96
CA ARG A 357 -17.63 10.85 -0.60
C ARG A 357 -18.57 11.05 0.57
N THR A 358 -19.84 10.73 0.39
CA THR A 358 -20.85 10.71 1.47
C THR A 358 -21.27 9.28 1.77
N ILE A 359 -21.18 8.87 3.04
CA ILE A 359 -21.46 7.52 3.51
C ILE A 359 -22.60 7.56 4.54
N LEU A 360 -23.71 6.86 4.28
CA LEU A 360 -24.83 6.71 5.23
C LEU A 360 -24.96 5.24 5.64
N CYS A 361 -24.82 4.96 6.94
CA CYS A 361 -24.89 3.60 7.49
C CYS A 361 -26.06 3.44 8.48
N GLY A 362 -26.75 2.30 8.40
CA GLY A 362 -27.84 1.95 9.30
C GLY A 362 -29.06 2.85 9.08
N TYR A 363 -29.70 3.28 10.18
CA TYR A 363 -30.86 4.18 10.12
C TYR A 363 -30.54 5.53 9.47
N ALA A 364 -29.27 5.94 9.40
CA ALA A 364 -28.84 7.20 8.79
C ALA A 364 -29.22 7.28 7.30
N VAL A 365 -29.41 6.14 6.63
CA VAL A 365 -29.89 6.10 5.25
C VAL A 365 -31.22 6.87 5.08
N ASN A 366 -32.11 6.89 6.07
CA ASN A 366 -33.39 7.62 6.00
C ASN A 366 -33.24 9.15 5.94
N ILE A 367 -32.06 9.71 6.18
CA ILE A 367 -31.83 11.17 6.06
C ILE A 367 -31.54 11.59 4.61
N LEU A 368 -31.36 10.64 3.69
CA LEU A 368 -31.04 10.88 2.29
C LEU A 368 -31.94 11.95 1.60
N PRO A 369 -33.28 11.99 1.81
CA PRO A 369 -34.13 13.02 1.21
C PRO A 369 -33.88 14.45 1.71
N LEU A 370 -33.18 14.59 2.85
CA LEU A 370 -32.78 15.88 3.42
C LEU A 370 -31.44 16.36 2.86
N LEU A 371 -30.67 15.53 2.15
CA LEU A 371 -29.37 15.88 1.61
C LEU A 371 -29.51 16.32 0.15
N ASP A 372 -28.82 17.39 -0.24
CA ASP A 372 -28.66 17.76 -1.64
C ASP A 372 -27.58 16.88 -2.29
N VAL A 373 -28.00 15.71 -2.76
CA VAL A 373 -27.08 14.71 -3.33
C VAL A 373 -26.66 15.01 -4.77
N LYS A 374 -27.15 16.09 -5.39
CA LYS A 374 -26.82 16.43 -6.79
C LYS A 374 -25.33 16.67 -7.01
N ARG A 375 -24.63 17.15 -5.98
CA ARG A 375 -23.22 17.54 -6.04
C ARG A 375 -22.25 16.47 -5.53
N ILE A 376 -22.76 15.38 -4.96
CA ILE A 376 -21.92 14.34 -4.36
C ILE A 376 -21.25 13.52 -5.47
N THR A 377 -19.93 13.38 -5.41
CA THR A 377 -19.20 12.54 -6.39
C THR A 377 -19.35 11.06 -6.08
N VAL A 378 -19.30 10.64 -4.81
CA VAL A 378 -19.48 9.24 -4.41
C VAL A 378 -20.51 9.14 -3.28
N LEU A 379 -21.66 8.54 -3.54
CA LEU A 379 -22.69 8.28 -2.53
C LEU A 379 -22.66 6.80 -2.14
N GLU A 380 -22.50 6.50 -0.86
CA GLU A 380 -22.48 5.13 -0.32
C GLU A 380 -23.56 4.94 0.74
N LEU A 381 -24.41 3.95 0.54
CA LEU A 381 -25.51 3.62 1.43
C LEU A 381 -25.39 2.17 1.89
N ASP A 382 -25.33 1.97 3.20
CA ASP A 382 -25.22 0.65 3.82
C ASP A 382 -26.38 0.43 4.80
N ALA A 383 -27.26 -0.52 4.46
CA ALA A 383 -28.44 -0.86 5.24
C ALA A 383 -28.50 -2.38 5.49
N PRO A 384 -27.89 -2.89 6.57
CA PRO A 384 -27.85 -4.33 6.84
C PRO A 384 -29.21 -4.92 7.25
N GLU A 385 -30.18 -4.08 7.63
CA GLU A 385 -31.52 -4.48 8.06
C GLU A 385 -32.60 -3.75 7.25
N LYS A 386 -33.76 -4.41 7.05
CA LYS A 386 -34.88 -3.85 6.28
C LYS A 386 -35.42 -2.54 6.90
N GLU A 387 -35.50 -2.50 8.23
CA GLU A 387 -35.99 -1.34 8.99
C GLU A 387 -35.18 -0.05 8.75
N HIS A 388 -33.91 -0.18 8.34
CA HIS A 388 -33.05 0.95 8.00
C HIS A 388 -33.51 1.73 6.77
N ILE A 389 -34.38 1.18 5.92
CA ILE A 389 -34.84 1.83 4.68
C ILE A 389 -36.36 1.98 4.57
N GLU A 390 -37.14 1.61 5.60
CA GLU A 390 -38.60 1.59 5.51
C GLU A 390 -39.20 2.94 5.09
N GLY A 391 -38.66 4.05 5.62
CA GLY A 391 -39.12 5.40 5.25
C GLY A 391 -38.83 5.77 3.80
N LEU A 392 -37.79 5.19 3.19
CA LEU A 392 -37.43 5.45 1.79
C LEU A 392 -38.22 4.61 0.79
N LEU A 393 -38.71 3.44 1.22
CA LEU A 393 -39.52 2.58 0.35
C LEU A 393 -40.87 3.22 -0.01
N GLU A 394 -41.39 4.10 0.84
CA GLU A 394 -42.64 4.86 0.63
C GLU A 394 -42.50 6.00 -0.40
N LEU A 395 -41.27 6.41 -0.75
CA LEU A 395 -41.04 7.51 -1.68
C LEU A 395 -41.55 7.18 -3.09
N GLU A 396 -41.89 8.20 -3.87
CA GLU A 396 -42.24 8.02 -5.28
C GLU A 396 -41.01 7.54 -6.09
N HIS A 397 -41.26 6.85 -7.20
CA HIS A 397 -40.20 6.38 -8.10
C HIS A 397 -39.45 7.60 -8.69
N ARG A 398 -38.12 7.54 -8.79
CA ARG A 398 -37.26 8.66 -9.23
C ARG A 398 -37.43 9.98 -8.44
N SER A 399 -37.80 9.91 -7.17
CA SER A 399 -37.94 11.10 -6.31
C SER A 399 -36.61 11.63 -5.76
N ILE A 400 -35.55 10.83 -5.82
CA ILE A 400 -34.20 11.20 -5.38
C ILE A 400 -33.37 11.54 -6.61
N GLU A 401 -33.20 12.84 -6.89
CA GLU A 401 -32.43 13.31 -8.05
C GLU A 401 -30.92 13.28 -7.76
N MET A 402 -30.15 12.58 -8.58
CA MET A 402 -28.69 12.56 -8.54
C MET A 402 -28.13 12.81 -9.95
N GLY A 403 -27.05 13.61 -10.05
CA GLY A 403 -26.29 13.82 -11.29
C GLY A 403 -26.72 14.91 -12.26
N VAL A 404 -27.74 15.70 -11.94
CA VAL A 404 -28.12 16.85 -12.79
C VAL A 404 -27.13 18.00 -12.61
N PHE A 405 -26.12 18.09 -13.49
CA PHE A 405 -25.23 19.26 -13.59
C PHE A 405 -25.69 20.23 -14.68
N ASP A 406 -25.67 21.53 -14.38
CA ASP A 406 -25.99 22.58 -15.36
C ASP A 406 -24.93 22.69 -16.48
N ASN A 407 -23.71 22.18 -16.25
CA ASN A 407 -22.59 22.26 -17.19
C ASN A 407 -22.07 20.88 -17.59
N ARG A 408 -22.36 20.45 -18.83
CA ARG A 408 -21.89 19.17 -19.40
C ARG A 408 -20.37 19.03 -19.51
N GLU A 409 -19.62 20.12 -19.40
CA GLU A 409 -18.15 20.06 -19.43
C GLU A 409 -17.54 19.67 -18.08
N GLU A 410 -18.32 19.73 -16.99
CA GLU A 410 -17.92 19.40 -15.62
C GLU A 410 -18.42 18.01 -15.19
N MET A 411 -18.44 17.03 -16.11
CA MET A 411 -18.83 15.65 -15.80
C MET A 411 -17.82 14.99 -14.85
N THR A 412 -17.93 15.31 -13.56
CA THR A 412 -17.34 14.52 -12.48
C THR A 412 -17.91 13.10 -12.54
N THR A 413 -17.07 12.10 -12.26
CA THR A 413 -17.43 10.69 -12.27
C THR A 413 -18.31 10.36 -11.08
N GLN A 414 -19.61 10.69 -11.15
CA GLN A 414 -20.52 10.32 -10.09
C GLN A 414 -20.66 8.81 -9.96
N LYS A 415 -20.57 8.31 -8.73
CA LYS A 415 -20.65 6.90 -8.38
C LYS A 415 -21.62 6.67 -7.23
N ILE A 416 -22.50 5.67 -7.37
CA ILE A 416 -23.35 5.18 -6.28
C ILE A 416 -22.85 3.82 -5.82
N LYS A 417 -22.78 3.62 -4.50
CA LYS A 417 -22.57 2.32 -3.85
C LYS A 417 -23.76 1.99 -2.96
N LEU A 418 -24.45 0.88 -3.22
CA LEU A 418 -25.55 0.41 -2.37
C LEU A 418 -25.23 -0.98 -1.82
N CYS A 419 -25.24 -1.11 -0.50
CA CYS A 419 -25.02 -2.37 0.20
C CYS A 419 -26.29 -2.88 0.89
N ASP A 420 -26.49 -4.19 0.82
CA ASP A 420 -27.57 -4.93 1.46
C ASP A 420 -28.97 -4.40 1.12
N TYR A 421 -29.82 -4.10 2.12
CA TYR A 421 -31.19 -3.62 1.86
C TYR A 421 -31.19 -2.29 1.11
N ALA A 422 -30.12 -1.49 1.14
CA ALA A 422 -30.04 -0.22 0.43
C ALA A 422 -30.21 -0.40 -1.09
N ILE A 423 -29.94 -1.58 -1.63
CA ILE A 423 -30.16 -1.84 -3.07
C ILE A 423 -31.64 -1.65 -3.45
N ARG A 424 -32.59 -1.91 -2.54
CA ARG A 424 -34.04 -1.80 -2.81
C ARG A 424 -34.52 -0.38 -3.05
N ILE A 425 -33.75 0.63 -2.66
CA ILE A 425 -34.08 2.02 -2.94
C ILE A 425 -33.55 2.48 -4.31
N LEU A 426 -32.83 1.64 -5.07
CA LEU A 426 -32.33 1.98 -6.40
C LEU A 426 -33.43 2.53 -7.35
N PRO A 427 -34.67 2.00 -7.40
CA PRO A 427 -35.75 2.57 -8.22
C PRO A 427 -36.21 3.97 -7.77
N LYS A 428 -35.83 4.42 -6.58
CA LYS A 428 -36.17 5.76 -6.07
C LYS A 428 -35.25 6.84 -6.61
N PHE A 429 -34.10 6.47 -7.18
CA PHE A 429 -33.19 7.42 -7.78
C PHE A 429 -33.59 7.78 -9.22
N SER A 430 -33.44 9.06 -9.57
CA SER A 430 -33.26 9.51 -10.94
C SER A 430 -31.75 9.59 -11.19
N LEU A 431 -31.25 8.70 -12.03
CA LEU A 431 -29.83 8.41 -12.25
C LEU A 431 -29.38 9.04 -13.57
N GLU A 432 -29.46 10.37 -13.67
CA GLU A 432 -28.97 11.13 -14.83
C GLU A 432 -27.46 11.35 -14.65
N ASP A 433 -26.66 11.18 -15.71
CA ASP A 433 -25.21 11.47 -15.74
C ASP A 433 -24.33 10.69 -14.71
N ILE A 434 -24.74 9.50 -14.28
CA ILE A 434 -23.94 8.64 -13.39
C ILE A 434 -23.01 7.73 -14.18
N ARG A 435 -21.74 7.70 -13.77
CA ARG A 435 -20.71 6.86 -14.40
C ARG A 435 -20.48 5.53 -13.69
N GLY A 436 -20.70 5.44 -12.38
CA GLY A 436 -20.43 4.22 -11.62
C GLY A 436 -21.61 3.73 -10.77
N LEU A 437 -21.89 2.43 -10.82
CA LEU A 437 -22.86 1.77 -9.95
C LEU A 437 -22.24 0.53 -9.32
N GLU A 438 -22.13 0.52 -7.98
CA GLU A 438 -21.62 -0.61 -7.21
C GLU A 438 -22.73 -1.15 -6.29
N LEU A 439 -23.12 -2.41 -6.45
CA LEU A 439 -24.15 -3.05 -5.64
C LEU A 439 -23.58 -4.30 -4.95
N SER A 440 -23.80 -4.44 -3.65
CA SER A 440 -23.41 -5.64 -2.88
C SER A 440 -24.57 -6.16 -2.04
N ALA A 441 -24.88 -7.45 -2.11
CA ALA A 441 -25.94 -8.05 -1.32
C ALA A 441 -25.50 -9.38 -0.69
N SER A 442 -25.33 -9.37 0.63
CA SER A 442 -24.94 -10.56 1.39
C SER A 442 -26.04 -11.63 1.53
N LYS A 443 -27.31 -11.30 1.27
CA LYS A 443 -28.46 -12.21 1.40
C LYS A 443 -29.44 -12.05 0.23
N GLU A 444 -30.09 -13.15 -0.15
CA GLU A 444 -31.12 -13.14 -1.21
C GLU A 444 -32.26 -12.15 -0.91
N ASP A 445 -32.70 -12.06 0.34
CA ASP A 445 -33.81 -11.18 0.73
C ASP A 445 -33.53 -9.68 0.47
N HIS A 446 -32.24 -9.30 0.39
CA HIS A 446 -31.81 -7.93 0.06
C HIS A 446 -32.25 -7.56 -1.36
N VAL A 447 -32.25 -8.51 -2.31
CA VAL A 447 -32.56 -8.28 -3.72
C VAL A 447 -33.95 -8.78 -4.14
N LYS A 448 -34.58 -9.62 -3.32
CA LYS A 448 -35.82 -10.35 -3.64
C LYS A 448 -36.96 -9.48 -4.18
N GLU A 449 -37.27 -8.35 -3.54
CA GLU A 449 -38.36 -7.46 -3.99
C GLU A 449 -38.07 -6.81 -5.35
N LEU A 450 -36.79 -6.55 -5.69
CA LEU A 450 -36.41 -6.03 -7.01
C LEU A 450 -36.53 -7.09 -8.09
N LEU A 451 -36.19 -8.34 -7.77
CA LEU A 451 -36.32 -9.47 -8.68
C LEU A 451 -37.80 -9.79 -8.97
N GLU A 452 -38.64 -9.83 -7.92
CA GLU A 452 -40.08 -10.09 -7.99
C GLU A 452 -40.87 -8.92 -8.59
N GLY A 453 -40.36 -7.69 -8.50
CA GLY A 453 -40.97 -6.49 -9.08
C GLY A 453 -41.18 -6.64 -10.59
N GLY A 454 -42.43 -6.82 -11.00
CA GLY A 454 -42.82 -6.95 -12.40
C GLY A 454 -42.62 -5.64 -13.16
N GLY A 455 -41.66 -5.60 -14.08
CA GLY A 455 -41.55 -4.57 -15.12
C GLY A 455 -40.81 -3.28 -14.77
N ASN A 456 -40.34 -3.08 -13.53
CA ASN A 456 -39.56 -1.89 -13.18
C ASN A 456 -38.10 -2.12 -13.55
N SER A 457 -37.79 -2.00 -14.84
CA SER A 457 -36.41 -1.90 -15.27
C SER A 457 -35.81 -0.58 -14.80
N ILE A 458 -34.55 -0.64 -14.40
CA ILE A 458 -33.78 0.52 -13.99
C ILE A 458 -33.02 0.97 -15.23
N TYR A 459 -33.40 2.13 -15.77
CA TYR A 459 -32.85 2.69 -16.99
C TYR A 459 -31.74 3.68 -16.67
N PHE A 460 -30.68 3.67 -17.48
CA PHE A 460 -29.54 4.57 -17.38
C PHE A 460 -29.26 5.17 -18.76
N ASP A 461 -29.11 6.49 -18.82
CA ASP A 461 -29.00 7.23 -20.09
C ASP A 461 -27.58 7.19 -20.69
N GLU A 462 -26.54 7.08 -19.86
CA GLU A 462 -25.13 7.19 -20.26
C GLU A 462 -24.30 5.94 -19.95
N LYS A 463 -23.11 5.78 -20.57
CA LYS A 463 -22.13 4.70 -20.27
C LYS A 463 -21.83 4.63 -18.76
N LEU A 464 -21.93 3.42 -18.20
CA LEU A 464 -22.04 3.15 -16.78
C LEU A 464 -21.16 1.93 -16.50
N ASP A 465 -20.28 2.10 -15.55
CA ASP A 465 -19.41 1.08 -15.01
C ASP A 465 -20.16 0.40 -13.86
N ILE A 466 -20.46 -0.87 -14.03
CA ILE A 466 -21.28 -1.65 -13.09
C ILE A 466 -20.40 -2.65 -12.36
N LYS A 467 -20.44 -2.61 -11.03
CA LYS A 467 -19.84 -3.61 -10.17
C LYS A 467 -20.91 -4.28 -9.31
N LEU A 468 -21.14 -5.57 -9.48
CA LEU A 468 -22.12 -6.33 -8.69
C LEU A 468 -21.42 -7.44 -7.91
N THR A 469 -21.70 -7.54 -6.62
CA THR A 469 -21.15 -8.60 -5.75
C THR A 469 -22.24 -9.41 -5.07
N ASP A 470 -22.01 -10.70 -4.95
CA ASP A 470 -22.89 -11.68 -4.30
C ASP A 470 -24.30 -11.71 -4.90
N TYR A 471 -25.38 -11.72 -4.09
CA TYR A 471 -26.74 -11.78 -4.60
C TYR A 471 -27.12 -10.58 -5.49
N ALA A 472 -26.36 -9.47 -5.44
CA ALA A 472 -26.59 -8.32 -6.31
C ALA A 472 -26.35 -8.66 -7.78
N VAL A 473 -25.52 -9.66 -8.08
CA VAL A 473 -25.31 -10.17 -9.45
C VAL A 473 -26.64 -10.58 -10.08
N GLY A 474 -27.56 -11.16 -9.30
CA GLY A 474 -28.90 -11.55 -9.76
C GLY A 474 -29.75 -10.40 -10.32
N ILE A 475 -29.43 -9.14 -9.99
CA ILE A 475 -30.15 -7.95 -10.45
C ILE A 475 -29.77 -7.56 -11.89
N LEU A 476 -28.68 -8.08 -12.45
CA LEU A 476 -28.17 -7.70 -13.78
C LEU A 476 -29.25 -7.62 -14.89
N PRO A 477 -30.22 -8.56 -15.04
CA PRO A 477 -31.27 -8.49 -16.06
C PRO A 477 -32.29 -7.36 -15.85
N LYS A 478 -32.33 -6.76 -14.66
CA LYS A 478 -33.19 -5.61 -14.33
C LYS A 478 -32.54 -4.27 -14.65
N LEU A 479 -31.20 -4.25 -14.81
CA LEU A 479 -30.46 -3.08 -15.25
C LEU A 479 -30.61 -2.97 -16.77
N GLN A 480 -31.67 -2.28 -17.22
CA GLN A 480 -31.88 -2.10 -18.65
C GLN A 480 -31.01 -0.97 -19.15
N LYS A 481 -30.11 -1.34 -20.06
CA LYS A 481 -29.24 -0.37 -20.69
C LYS A 481 -28.83 -0.84 -22.07
N ASP A 482 -28.76 0.12 -23.00
CA ASP A 482 -28.35 -0.15 -24.37
C ASP A 482 -26.86 -0.54 -24.45
N GLU A 483 -26.02 0.08 -23.60
CA GLU A 483 -24.56 -0.15 -23.53
C GLU A 483 -24.02 -0.05 -22.10
N ILE A 484 -23.57 -1.16 -21.49
CA ILE A 484 -22.71 -1.11 -20.30
C ILE A 484 -21.29 -0.74 -20.72
N GLY A 485 -20.67 0.18 -19.96
CA GLY A 485 -19.25 0.52 -20.07
C GLY A 485 -18.43 -0.64 -19.51
N ASP A 486 -17.90 -0.51 -18.32
CA ASP A 486 -17.19 -1.63 -17.68
C ASP A 486 -18.13 -2.49 -16.83
N LEU A 487 -17.92 -3.81 -16.84
CA LEU A 487 -18.75 -4.76 -16.10
C LEU A 487 -17.89 -5.65 -15.21
N GLN A 488 -18.03 -5.50 -13.89
CA GLN A 488 -17.39 -6.35 -12.89
C GLN A 488 -18.45 -7.14 -12.11
N LEU A 489 -18.36 -8.46 -12.12
CA LEU A 489 -19.29 -9.35 -11.41
C LEU A 489 -18.51 -10.32 -10.53
N ALA A 490 -18.82 -10.38 -9.25
CA ALA A 490 -18.24 -11.37 -8.32
C ALA A 490 -19.35 -12.13 -7.61
N ALA A 491 -19.32 -13.46 -7.66
CA ALA A 491 -20.29 -14.30 -6.98
C ALA A 491 -19.57 -15.42 -6.20
N SER A 492 -19.51 -15.27 -4.88
CA SER A 492 -18.85 -16.23 -3.99
C SER A 492 -19.60 -17.56 -3.84
N GLU A 493 -20.93 -17.59 -4.09
CA GLU A 493 -21.75 -18.79 -4.04
C GLU A 493 -22.54 -19.02 -5.33
N LYS A 494 -22.83 -20.29 -5.65
CA LYS A 494 -23.63 -20.67 -6.83
C LYS A 494 -25.04 -20.05 -6.81
N ASP A 495 -25.62 -19.91 -5.63
CA ASP A 495 -26.97 -19.38 -5.47
C ASP A 495 -27.07 -17.89 -5.86
N HIS A 496 -25.95 -17.16 -5.82
CA HIS A 496 -25.89 -15.75 -6.24
C HIS A 496 -26.23 -15.56 -7.73
N ILE A 497 -25.99 -16.56 -8.57
CA ILE A 497 -26.28 -16.52 -10.01
C ILE A 497 -27.48 -17.37 -10.45
N LYS A 498 -28.21 -18.00 -9.50
CA LYS A 498 -29.25 -18.99 -9.83
C LYS A 498 -30.36 -18.45 -10.74
N GLU A 499 -30.73 -17.19 -10.58
CA GLU A 499 -31.74 -16.54 -11.42
C GLU A 499 -31.20 -16.25 -12.82
N LEU A 500 -29.93 -15.83 -12.93
CA LEU A 500 -29.28 -15.59 -14.22
C LEU A 500 -29.14 -16.88 -15.02
N LEU A 501 -28.90 -18.01 -14.35
CA LEU A 501 -28.81 -19.30 -15.03
C LEU A 501 -30.10 -19.72 -15.74
N LYS A 502 -31.25 -19.14 -15.38
CA LYS A 502 -32.55 -19.38 -16.05
C LYS A 502 -32.72 -18.57 -17.33
N CYS A 503 -31.90 -17.53 -17.55
CA CYS A 503 -31.94 -16.71 -18.76
C CYS A 503 -31.39 -17.47 -19.96
N ASP A 504 -31.93 -17.18 -21.15
CA ASP A 504 -31.44 -17.71 -22.41
C ASP A 504 -30.03 -17.17 -22.73
N PRO A 505 -29.18 -17.93 -23.45
CA PRO A 505 -27.88 -17.44 -23.90
C PRO A 505 -27.96 -16.12 -24.68
N GLY A 506 -27.06 -15.19 -24.38
CA GLY A 506 -27.04 -13.84 -24.95
C GLY A 506 -28.25 -12.95 -24.60
N SER A 507 -29.11 -13.33 -23.66
CA SER A 507 -30.34 -12.55 -23.38
C SER A 507 -30.22 -11.54 -22.24
N ILE A 508 -29.16 -11.58 -21.43
CA ILE A 508 -29.09 -10.75 -20.21
C ILE A 508 -28.81 -9.29 -20.54
N VAL A 509 -27.64 -9.00 -21.10
CA VAL A 509 -27.13 -7.63 -21.28
C VAL A 509 -26.16 -7.59 -22.45
N ASN A 510 -26.20 -6.49 -23.20
CA ASN A 510 -25.19 -6.12 -24.19
C ASN A 510 -24.09 -5.30 -23.49
N VAL A 511 -22.87 -5.84 -23.45
CA VAL A 511 -21.72 -5.13 -22.90
C VAL A 511 -20.91 -4.57 -24.05
N GLU A 512 -20.85 -3.24 -24.15
CA GLU A 512 -20.11 -2.48 -25.17
C GLU A 512 -18.98 -1.67 -24.53
N GLY A 513 -18.18 -2.42 -23.76
CA GLY A 513 -17.23 -1.94 -22.78
C GLY A 513 -15.77 -2.06 -23.16
N LEU A 514 -14.91 -1.50 -22.31
CA LEU A 514 -13.48 -1.79 -22.37
C LEU A 514 -13.18 -3.08 -21.60
N TRP A 515 -13.81 -3.29 -20.45
CA TRP A 515 -13.47 -4.37 -19.51
C TRP A 515 -14.69 -5.17 -19.05
N VAL A 516 -14.54 -6.49 -19.02
CA VAL A 516 -15.47 -7.43 -18.38
C VAL A 516 -14.71 -8.34 -17.44
N ASP A 517 -14.97 -8.20 -16.15
CA ASP A 517 -14.30 -8.97 -15.11
C ASP A 517 -15.32 -9.87 -14.40
N LEU A 518 -15.14 -11.19 -14.50
CA LEU A 518 -15.99 -12.18 -13.85
C LEU A 518 -15.19 -12.99 -12.84
N PHE A 519 -15.62 -12.95 -11.58
CA PHE A 519 -14.99 -13.65 -10.47
C PHE A 519 -15.88 -14.80 -9.97
N ASP A 520 -15.25 -15.95 -9.73
CA ASP A 520 -15.85 -17.15 -9.15
C ASP A 520 -17.11 -17.62 -9.90
N TYR A 521 -18.23 -17.84 -9.22
CA TYR A 521 -19.44 -18.37 -9.85
C TYR A 521 -20.00 -17.42 -10.93
N ALA A 522 -19.62 -16.13 -10.94
CA ALA A 522 -20.03 -15.18 -11.98
C ALA A 522 -19.54 -15.60 -13.37
N ILE A 523 -18.45 -16.37 -13.45
CA ILE A 523 -17.99 -16.95 -14.72
C ILE A 523 -19.09 -17.80 -15.40
N GLY A 524 -19.93 -18.48 -14.61
CA GLY A 524 -21.02 -19.33 -15.11
C GLY A 524 -22.05 -18.59 -15.96
N ILE A 525 -22.07 -17.26 -15.93
CA ILE A 525 -23.00 -16.44 -16.72
C ILE A 525 -22.39 -15.90 -18.02
N LEU A 526 -21.11 -16.16 -18.32
CA LEU A 526 -20.43 -15.63 -19.51
C LEU A 526 -21.22 -15.89 -20.81
N THR A 527 -21.76 -17.10 -20.98
CA THR A 527 -22.54 -17.49 -22.17
C THR A 527 -23.90 -16.79 -22.30
N ARG A 528 -24.31 -16.07 -21.26
CA ARG A 528 -25.57 -15.32 -21.21
C ARG A 528 -25.37 -13.82 -21.45
N LEU A 529 -24.12 -13.36 -21.46
CA LEU A 529 -23.73 -12.01 -21.83
C LEU A 529 -23.56 -11.91 -23.36
N GLN A 530 -23.94 -10.77 -23.93
CA GLN A 530 -23.60 -10.42 -25.29
C GLN A 530 -22.39 -9.48 -25.26
N LEU A 531 -21.21 -10.00 -25.59
CA LEU A 531 -19.96 -9.23 -25.62
C LEU A 531 -19.79 -8.59 -27.00
N LYS A 532 -20.03 -7.29 -27.14
CA LYS A 532 -19.76 -6.54 -28.37
C LYS A 532 -18.69 -5.50 -28.12
N GLY A 533 -17.58 -5.53 -28.84
CA GLY A 533 -16.54 -4.51 -28.70
C GLY A 533 -15.76 -4.54 -27.38
N VAL A 534 -15.95 -5.58 -26.55
CA VAL A 534 -15.15 -5.81 -25.33
C VAL A 534 -13.68 -5.93 -25.70
N ARG A 535 -12.82 -5.12 -25.06
CA ARG A 535 -11.38 -5.14 -25.31
C ARG A 535 -10.62 -6.08 -24.38
N CYS A 536 -11.14 -6.29 -23.18
CA CYS A 536 -10.52 -7.18 -22.19
C CYS A 536 -11.59 -7.99 -21.45
N LEU A 537 -11.34 -9.29 -21.33
CA LEU A 537 -12.14 -10.25 -20.59
C LEU A 537 -11.27 -10.89 -19.50
N TRP A 538 -11.49 -10.52 -18.24
CA TRP A 538 -10.82 -11.09 -17.08
C TRP A 538 -11.70 -12.13 -16.42
N LEU A 539 -11.19 -13.35 -16.26
CA LEU A 539 -11.87 -14.46 -15.62
C LEU A 539 -10.96 -15.02 -14.53
N ASP A 540 -11.39 -14.94 -13.28
CA ASP A 540 -10.66 -15.52 -12.14
C ASP A 540 -11.58 -16.39 -11.30
N SER A 541 -11.08 -17.56 -10.89
CA SER A 541 -11.86 -18.57 -10.18
C SER A 541 -11.04 -19.21 -9.07
N SER A 542 -11.46 -19.02 -7.83
CA SER A 542 -10.84 -19.61 -6.64
C SER A 542 -11.16 -21.10 -6.45
N SER A 543 -12.22 -21.61 -7.10
CA SER A 543 -12.66 -23.02 -6.99
C SER A 543 -13.00 -23.66 -8.33
N ALA A 544 -12.72 -24.96 -8.49
CA ALA A 544 -13.13 -25.73 -9.66
C ALA A 544 -14.65 -25.77 -9.85
N GLU A 545 -15.42 -25.69 -8.75
CA GLU A 545 -16.89 -25.74 -8.81
C GLU A 545 -17.49 -24.55 -9.56
N CYS A 546 -16.85 -23.38 -9.46
CA CYS A 546 -17.29 -22.14 -10.07
C CYS A 546 -17.37 -22.22 -11.60
N ILE A 547 -16.46 -22.98 -12.22
CA ILE A 547 -16.41 -23.17 -13.68
C ILE A 547 -17.19 -24.39 -14.17
N THR A 548 -17.80 -25.20 -13.28
CA THR A 548 -18.46 -26.46 -13.68
C THR A 548 -19.60 -26.26 -14.68
N GLU A 549 -20.38 -25.19 -14.53
CA GLU A 549 -21.44 -24.85 -15.48
C GLU A 549 -20.85 -24.53 -16.85
N PHE A 550 -19.77 -23.77 -16.86
CA PHE A 550 -19.06 -23.38 -18.07
C PHE A 550 -18.45 -24.58 -18.81
N MET A 551 -17.89 -25.54 -18.07
CA MET A 551 -17.23 -26.71 -18.64
C MET A 551 -18.18 -27.69 -19.34
N LYS A 552 -19.51 -27.54 -19.18
CA LYS A 552 -20.53 -28.33 -19.89
C LYS A 552 -20.61 -28.01 -21.38
N HIS A 553 -20.11 -26.84 -21.79
CA HIS A 553 -20.13 -26.41 -23.18
C HIS A 553 -19.17 -27.22 -24.05
N GLU A 554 -19.45 -27.30 -25.36
CA GLU A 554 -18.55 -27.93 -26.33
C GLU A 554 -17.26 -27.10 -26.49
N ASP A 555 -16.18 -27.75 -26.90
CA ASP A 555 -14.90 -27.06 -27.15
C ASP A 555 -15.07 -26.01 -28.25
N ARG A 556 -14.46 -24.84 -28.05
CA ARG A 556 -14.54 -23.68 -28.96
C ARG A 556 -15.96 -23.20 -29.29
N SER A 557 -16.91 -23.45 -28.40
CA SER A 557 -18.30 -23.01 -28.60
C SER A 557 -18.56 -21.58 -28.12
N ILE A 558 -17.64 -20.99 -27.36
CA ILE A 558 -17.83 -19.69 -26.71
C ILE A 558 -16.91 -18.67 -27.38
N ASP A 559 -17.49 -17.75 -28.15
CA ASP A 559 -16.75 -16.72 -28.88
C ASP A 559 -16.41 -15.55 -27.95
N ALA A 560 -15.12 -15.32 -27.71
CA ALA A 560 -14.62 -14.19 -26.93
C ALA A 560 -14.37 -12.94 -27.79
N GLY A 561 -14.61 -13.02 -29.11
CA GLY A 561 -14.38 -11.93 -30.04
C GLY A 561 -12.90 -11.58 -30.20
N GLU A 562 -12.61 -10.29 -30.25
CA GLU A 562 -11.25 -9.72 -30.37
C GLU A 562 -10.67 -9.27 -29.03
N ALA A 563 -11.34 -9.59 -27.92
CA ALA A 563 -10.89 -9.22 -26.59
C ALA A 563 -9.54 -9.86 -26.25
N SER A 564 -8.69 -9.15 -25.52
CA SER A 564 -7.64 -9.72 -24.68
C SER A 564 -8.28 -10.58 -23.60
N ILE A 565 -7.73 -11.75 -23.33
CA ILE A 565 -8.30 -12.70 -22.37
C ILE A 565 -7.29 -12.97 -21.27
N HIS A 566 -7.72 -12.74 -20.03
CA HIS A 566 -6.98 -13.05 -18.82
C HIS A 566 -7.71 -14.18 -18.10
N LEU A 567 -7.09 -15.35 -18.02
CA LEU A 567 -7.60 -16.49 -17.26
C LEU A 567 -6.69 -16.72 -16.05
N GLU A 568 -7.27 -16.64 -14.86
CA GLU A 568 -6.55 -16.84 -13.60
C GLU A 568 -7.10 -18.02 -12.82
N ASN A 569 -6.20 -18.72 -12.13
CA ASN A 569 -6.51 -19.85 -11.27
C ASN A 569 -7.36 -20.91 -12.00
N TYR A 570 -8.45 -21.41 -11.40
CA TYR A 570 -9.25 -22.47 -12.03
C TYR A 570 -9.84 -22.06 -13.39
N ALA A 571 -9.99 -20.76 -13.67
CA ALA A 571 -10.50 -20.25 -14.95
C ALA A 571 -9.60 -20.65 -16.13
N VAL A 572 -8.33 -20.96 -15.89
CA VAL A 572 -7.41 -21.46 -16.92
C VAL A 572 -7.94 -22.73 -17.59
N ASN A 573 -8.66 -23.59 -16.88
CA ASN A 573 -9.27 -24.80 -17.45
C ASN A 573 -10.37 -24.52 -18.49
N MET A 574 -10.84 -23.27 -18.59
CA MET A 574 -11.82 -22.84 -19.58
C MET A 574 -11.23 -22.66 -20.98
N LEU A 575 -9.90 -22.55 -21.11
CA LEU A 575 -9.20 -22.27 -22.36
C LEU A 575 -9.72 -23.11 -23.56
N PRO A 576 -9.92 -24.44 -23.45
CA PRO A 576 -10.37 -25.25 -24.59
C PRO A 576 -11.81 -24.98 -25.05
N LYS A 577 -12.62 -24.34 -24.20
CA LYS A 577 -14.01 -23.97 -24.51
C LYS A 577 -14.12 -22.65 -25.26
N LEU A 578 -13.09 -21.80 -25.15
CA LEU A 578 -13.04 -20.49 -25.78
C LEU A 578 -12.64 -20.62 -27.26
N LYS A 579 -13.34 -19.88 -28.10
CA LYS A 579 -12.96 -19.62 -29.49
C LYS A 579 -12.22 -18.28 -29.52
N LEU A 580 -10.92 -18.36 -29.73
CA LEU A 580 -9.99 -17.23 -29.73
C LEU A 580 -9.76 -16.73 -31.14
N ASN A 581 -9.62 -15.41 -31.30
CA ASN A 581 -9.09 -14.83 -32.53
C ASN A 581 -7.55 -14.94 -32.53
N LYS A 582 -6.95 -14.88 -33.70
CA LYS A 582 -5.49 -14.79 -33.88
C LYS A 582 -4.92 -13.53 -33.24
N ASP A 583 -5.67 -12.43 -33.30
CA ASP A 583 -5.22 -11.13 -32.78
C ASP A 583 -5.44 -10.96 -31.28
N THR A 584 -6.09 -11.92 -30.61
CA THR A 584 -6.28 -11.95 -29.15
C THR A 584 -4.95 -12.07 -28.42
N ILE A 585 -4.80 -11.26 -27.36
CA ILE A 585 -3.75 -11.42 -26.34
C ILE A 585 -4.27 -12.43 -25.31
N LEU A 586 -3.48 -13.47 -25.00
CA LEU A 586 -3.85 -14.50 -24.04
C LEU A 586 -2.91 -14.47 -22.84
N TYR A 587 -3.45 -14.17 -21.66
CA TYR A 587 -2.75 -14.23 -20.38
C TYR A 587 -3.31 -15.38 -19.54
N LEU A 588 -2.46 -16.32 -19.13
CA LEU A 588 -2.83 -17.44 -18.26
C LEU A 588 -1.98 -17.40 -16.99
N SER A 589 -2.62 -17.37 -15.83
CA SER A 589 -1.93 -17.44 -14.53
C SER A 589 -2.55 -18.53 -13.65
N ALA A 590 -1.72 -19.34 -13.00
CA ALA A 590 -2.20 -20.36 -12.08
C ALA A 590 -1.30 -20.46 -10.85
N SER A 591 -1.86 -20.13 -9.68
CA SER A 591 -1.14 -20.19 -8.40
C SER A 591 -0.99 -21.61 -7.82
N ASN A 592 -1.72 -22.61 -8.34
CA ASN A 592 -1.69 -24.00 -7.86
C ASN A 592 -1.75 -25.00 -9.04
N GLU A 593 -1.15 -26.19 -8.89
CA GLU A 593 -1.23 -27.29 -9.86
C GLU A 593 -2.69 -27.71 -10.14
N ASP A 594 -3.54 -27.65 -9.11
CA ASP A 594 -4.96 -27.98 -9.20
C ASP A 594 -5.71 -27.11 -10.23
N HIS A 595 -5.26 -25.87 -10.41
CA HIS A 595 -5.84 -24.89 -11.33
C HIS A 595 -5.68 -25.28 -12.80
N ILE A 596 -4.79 -26.22 -13.13
CA ILE A 596 -4.54 -26.65 -14.52
C ILE A 596 -4.86 -28.14 -14.75
N LYS A 597 -5.40 -28.87 -13.76
CA LYS A 597 -5.55 -30.34 -13.80
C LYS A 597 -6.42 -30.86 -14.93
N GLU A 598 -7.35 -30.07 -15.45
CA GLU A 598 -8.26 -30.51 -16.52
C GLU A 598 -7.64 -30.38 -17.91
N ILE A 599 -6.72 -29.41 -18.12
CA ILE A 599 -6.10 -29.19 -19.43
C ILE A 599 -5.33 -30.43 -19.94
N PRO A 600 -4.52 -31.14 -19.13
CA PRO A 600 -3.83 -32.35 -19.55
C PRO A 600 -4.74 -33.45 -20.09
N LYS A 601 -6.02 -33.47 -19.71
CA LYS A 601 -7.01 -34.48 -20.12
C LYS A 601 -7.60 -34.18 -21.50
N LEU A 602 -7.61 -32.92 -21.91
CA LEU A 602 -8.30 -32.43 -23.12
C LEU A 602 -7.48 -32.60 -24.42
N GLY A 603 -6.32 -33.25 -24.35
CA GLY A 603 -5.45 -33.48 -25.51
C GLY A 603 -4.56 -32.27 -25.80
N CYS A 604 -4.22 -32.07 -27.07
CA CYS A 604 -3.33 -30.99 -27.50
C CYS A 604 -4.15 -29.71 -27.80
N VAL A 605 -3.89 -28.63 -27.08
CA VAL A 605 -4.54 -27.32 -27.32
C VAL A 605 -3.72 -26.55 -28.34
N VAL A 606 -4.29 -26.28 -29.51
CA VAL A 606 -3.64 -25.46 -30.54
C VAL A 606 -3.92 -23.99 -30.26
N CYS A 607 -2.87 -23.21 -30.08
CA CYS A 607 -2.92 -21.77 -29.85
C CYS A 607 -2.18 -21.04 -30.98
N ASP A 608 -2.84 -20.07 -31.58
CA ASP A 608 -2.35 -19.26 -32.70
C ASP A 608 -2.38 -17.76 -32.42
N GLN A 609 -2.43 -17.40 -31.14
CA GLN A 609 -2.54 -16.02 -30.65
C GLN A 609 -1.24 -15.24 -30.89
N ASN A 610 -1.36 -13.95 -31.21
CA ASN A 610 -0.22 -13.06 -31.44
C ASN A 610 0.63 -12.87 -30.17
N HIS A 611 0.01 -12.83 -28.99
CA HIS A 611 0.72 -12.70 -27.71
C HIS A 611 0.18 -13.72 -26.73
N ILE A 612 1.08 -14.49 -26.11
CA ILE A 612 0.76 -15.47 -25.08
C ILE A 612 1.67 -15.19 -23.88
N ASP A 613 1.09 -15.05 -22.71
CA ASP A 613 1.80 -14.92 -21.44
C ASP A 613 1.33 -16.02 -20.49
N LEU A 614 2.29 -16.79 -19.96
CA LEU A 614 2.05 -17.91 -19.04
C LEU A 614 2.83 -17.67 -17.75
N THR A 615 2.09 -17.55 -16.64
CA THR A 615 2.65 -17.29 -15.31
C THR A 615 2.40 -18.46 -14.36
N ASP A 616 3.43 -18.81 -13.59
CA ASP A 616 3.43 -19.85 -12.56
C ASP A 616 3.04 -21.23 -13.08
N TYR A 617 2.11 -21.94 -12.44
CA TYR A 617 1.73 -23.28 -12.88
C TYR A 617 1.18 -23.28 -14.31
N ALA A 618 0.72 -22.14 -14.85
CA ALA A 618 0.27 -22.05 -16.25
C ALA A 618 1.41 -22.39 -17.23
N VAL A 619 2.68 -22.22 -16.85
CA VAL A 619 3.83 -22.66 -17.66
C VAL A 619 3.81 -24.17 -17.91
N ASN A 620 3.32 -24.98 -16.97
CA ASN A 620 3.20 -26.44 -17.17
C ASN A 620 2.22 -26.82 -18.29
N ILE A 621 1.32 -25.91 -18.69
CA ILE A 621 0.39 -26.13 -19.79
C ILE A 621 1.13 -26.20 -21.13
N LEU A 622 2.34 -25.63 -21.25
CA LEU A 622 3.18 -25.74 -22.46
C LEU A 622 3.41 -27.17 -22.93
N ALA A 623 3.48 -28.13 -22.01
CA ALA A 623 3.61 -29.54 -22.38
C ALA A 623 2.43 -30.02 -23.25
N LYS A 624 1.27 -29.37 -23.17
CA LYS A 624 0.04 -29.75 -23.86
C LYS A 624 -0.39 -28.77 -24.93
N MET A 625 0.32 -27.64 -25.07
CA MET A 625 0.03 -26.64 -26.09
C MET A 625 0.84 -26.89 -27.36
N LYS A 626 0.20 -26.61 -28.50
CA LYS A 626 0.86 -26.45 -29.79
C LYS A 626 0.71 -24.99 -30.20
N ILE A 627 1.77 -24.22 -29.96
CA ILE A 627 1.81 -22.79 -30.27
C ILE A 627 2.27 -22.60 -31.72
N GLN A 628 1.50 -21.86 -32.53
CA GLN A 628 1.78 -21.61 -33.94
C GLN A 628 1.64 -20.13 -34.30
N ASN A 629 2.63 -19.55 -34.98
CA ASN A 629 2.57 -18.17 -35.50
C ASN A 629 2.36 -17.07 -34.44
N THR A 630 2.86 -17.27 -33.23
CA THR A 630 2.79 -16.29 -32.14
C THR A 630 3.88 -15.23 -32.32
N ARG A 631 3.57 -13.94 -32.17
CA ARG A 631 4.62 -12.90 -32.23
C ARG A 631 5.41 -12.83 -30.94
N SER A 632 4.75 -12.95 -29.80
CA SER A 632 5.36 -12.79 -28.48
C SER A 632 4.94 -13.91 -27.54
N LEU A 633 5.91 -14.62 -26.95
CA LEU A 633 5.68 -15.61 -25.89
C LEU A 633 6.43 -15.18 -24.63
N MET A 634 5.69 -14.92 -23.55
CA MET A 634 6.25 -14.63 -22.23
C MET A 634 5.97 -15.79 -21.28
N LEU A 635 7.00 -16.22 -20.54
CA LEU A 635 6.94 -17.32 -19.60
C LEU A 635 7.57 -16.88 -18.28
N SER A 636 6.82 -16.95 -17.18
CA SER A 636 7.30 -16.59 -15.85
C SER A 636 6.94 -17.68 -14.84
N ALA A 637 7.87 -18.03 -13.95
CA ALA A 637 7.59 -18.98 -12.89
C ALA A 637 8.37 -18.61 -11.63
N GLU A 638 7.66 -18.25 -10.56
CA GLU A 638 8.29 -17.83 -9.31
C GLU A 638 8.92 -18.99 -8.53
N LYS A 639 8.51 -20.23 -8.79
CA LYS A 639 9.00 -21.42 -8.05
C LYS A 639 9.32 -22.59 -8.98
N GLU A 640 10.19 -23.50 -8.54
CA GLU A 640 10.60 -24.67 -9.33
C GLU A 640 9.43 -25.62 -9.63
N GLU A 641 8.51 -25.80 -8.69
CA GLU A 641 7.31 -26.63 -8.87
C GLU A 641 6.43 -26.18 -10.05
N HIS A 642 6.42 -24.89 -10.37
CA HIS A 642 5.64 -24.30 -11.45
C HIS A 642 6.07 -24.78 -12.85
N VAL A 643 7.29 -25.35 -12.98
CA VAL A 643 7.83 -25.86 -14.26
C VAL A 643 8.15 -27.36 -14.26
N LYS A 644 7.83 -28.05 -13.17
CA LYS A 644 8.20 -29.45 -12.93
C LYS A 644 7.69 -30.40 -14.02
N GLU A 645 6.48 -30.21 -14.54
CA GLU A 645 5.91 -31.10 -15.55
C GLU A 645 6.58 -30.93 -16.92
N VAL A 646 6.96 -29.70 -17.27
CA VAL A 646 7.73 -29.44 -18.50
C VAL A 646 9.13 -30.06 -18.41
N LEU A 647 9.79 -29.94 -17.25
CA LEU A 647 11.13 -30.50 -17.03
C LEU A 647 11.16 -32.04 -17.09
N LYS A 648 10.10 -32.72 -16.64
CA LYS A 648 9.98 -34.18 -16.67
C LYS A 648 9.93 -34.80 -18.06
N ARG A 649 9.67 -34.01 -19.12
CA ARG A 649 9.63 -34.56 -20.48
C ARG A 649 11.00 -35.05 -20.94
N GLU A 650 11.05 -36.28 -21.47
CA GLU A 650 12.30 -36.92 -21.86
C GLU A 650 12.94 -36.30 -23.12
N ASP A 651 12.19 -35.50 -23.90
CA ASP A 651 12.65 -34.92 -25.17
C ASP A 651 12.39 -33.40 -25.31
N CYS A 652 13.16 -32.72 -26.18
CA CYS A 652 12.96 -31.32 -26.60
C CYS A 652 11.68 -31.16 -27.46
N ASP A 653 10.54 -31.68 -27.05
CA ASP A 653 9.38 -31.85 -27.94
C ASP A 653 8.38 -30.71 -27.92
N ILE A 654 8.66 -29.65 -27.16
CA ILE A 654 7.85 -28.43 -27.20
C ILE A 654 8.33 -27.59 -28.37
N GLY A 655 7.86 -27.97 -29.56
CA GLY A 655 8.07 -27.23 -30.79
C GLY A 655 7.12 -26.04 -30.87
N PHE A 656 7.70 -24.85 -30.97
CA PHE A 656 6.95 -23.65 -31.31
C PHE A 656 6.97 -23.47 -32.82
N GLY A 657 5.92 -22.87 -33.38
CA GLY A 657 6.02 -22.25 -34.69
C GLY A 657 7.00 -21.07 -34.68
N LEU A 658 6.90 -20.19 -35.69
CA LEU A 658 7.64 -18.93 -35.69
C LEU A 658 7.19 -18.10 -34.47
N VAL A 659 8.12 -17.84 -33.54
CA VAL A 659 7.95 -16.94 -32.38
C VAL A 659 8.90 -15.76 -32.54
N GLU A 660 8.42 -14.56 -32.82
CA GLU A 660 9.33 -13.43 -33.09
C GLU A 660 10.09 -12.98 -31.84
N TYR A 661 9.40 -12.88 -30.71
CA TYR A 661 9.93 -12.44 -29.42
C TYR A 661 9.59 -13.47 -28.34
N MET A 662 10.59 -13.91 -27.58
CA MET A 662 10.41 -14.82 -26.47
C MET A 662 11.09 -14.27 -25.22
N GLU A 663 10.36 -14.22 -24.12
CA GLU A 663 10.83 -13.75 -22.82
C GLU A 663 10.59 -14.83 -21.77
N ILE A 664 11.65 -15.25 -21.07
CA ILE A 664 11.59 -16.32 -20.07
C ILE A 664 12.18 -15.80 -18.76
N LYS A 665 11.39 -15.82 -17.69
CA LYS A 665 11.75 -15.27 -16.37
C LYS A 665 11.82 -16.35 -15.30
N ASP A 666 12.72 -16.12 -14.35
CA ASP A 666 12.86 -16.85 -13.11
C ASP A 666 12.99 -18.36 -13.30
N HIS A 667 12.29 -19.21 -12.55
CA HIS A 667 12.43 -20.66 -12.68
C HIS A 667 12.02 -21.18 -14.08
N ALA A 668 11.26 -20.40 -14.86
CA ALA A 668 10.92 -20.78 -16.22
C ALA A 668 12.15 -20.86 -17.11
N VAL A 669 13.25 -20.16 -16.78
CA VAL A 669 14.51 -20.26 -17.53
C VAL A 669 15.04 -21.69 -17.60
N ASN A 670 14.77 -22.51 -16.58
CA ASN A 670 15.17 -23.92 -16.56
C ASN A 670 14.53 -24.77 -17.65
N ILE A 671 13.42 -24.34 -18.25
CA ILE A 671 12.74 -25.11 -19.30
C ILE A 671 13.38 -24.92 -20.68
N LEU A 672 14.28 -23.95 -20.86
CA LEU A 672 14.89 -23.64 -22.15
C LEU A 672 15.44 -24.86 -22.90
N PRO A 673 16.12 -25.85 -22.28
CA PRO A 673 16.60 -27.05 -22.96
C PRO A 673 15.49 -27.93 -23.53
N LYS A 674 14.24 -27.75 -23.09
CA LYS A 674 13.06 -28.51 -23.54
C LYS A 674 12.34 -27.83 -24.71
N LEU A 675 12.72 -26.59 -25.04
CA LEU A 675 12.08 -25.78 -26.07
C LEU A 675 12.78 -25.97 -27.42
N LYS A 676 12.01 -26.21 -28.48
CA LYS A 676 12.49 -26.17 -29.88
C LYS A 676 12.08 -24.82 -30.47
N LEU A 677 13.03 -23.88 -30.49
CA LEU A 677 12.86 -22.57 -31.11
C LEU A 677 13.31 -22.64 -32.56
N ASP A 678 12.42 -22.35 -33.52
CA ASP A 678 12.76 -22.25 -34.94
C ASP A 678 12.52 -20.81 -35.43
N GLY A 679 13.61 -20.06 -35.61
CA GLY A 679 13.59 -18.73 -36.22
C GLY A 679 13.08 -17.59 -35.32
N ALA A 680 13.37 -17.62 -34.01
CA ALA A 680 13.00 -16.49 -33.15
C ALA A 680 13.89 -15.28 -33.39
N LYS A 681 13.34 -14.06 -33.45
CA LYS A 681 14.18 -12.86 -33.67
C LYS A 681 14.88 -12.46 -32.39
N ARG A 682 14.18 -12.50 -31.25
CA ARG A 682 14.73 -12.12 -29.95
C ARG A 682 14.36 -13.14 -28.86
N LEU A 683 15.36 -13.53 -28.09
CA LEU A 683 15.22 -14.35 -26.89
C LEU A 683 15.76 -13.58 -25.69
N GLU A 684 14.92 -13.29 -24.70
CA GLU A 684 15.31 -12.67 -23.44
C GLU A 684 15.18 -13.66 -22.29
N LEU A 685 16.23 -13.80 -21.48
CA LEU A 685 16.27 -14.65 -20.30
C LEU A 685 16.56 -13.81 -19.06
N TYR A 686 15.69 -13.88 -18.06
CA TYR A 686 15.83 -13.17 -16.79
C TYR A 686 15.92 -14.17 -15.65
N GLY A 687 17.04 -14.21 -14.93
CA GLY A 687 17.15 -14.98 -13.69
C GLY A 687 17.45 -14.04 -12.53
N GLN A 688 16.46 -13.78 -11.66
CA GLN A 688 16.67 -12.91 -10.50
C GLN A 688 17.54 -13.57 -9.41
N GLU A 689 17.50 -14.90 -9.29
CA GLU A 689 18.26 -15.66 -8.28
C GLU A 689 19.06 -16.82 -8.91
N LYS A 690 19.99 -17.41 -8.15
CA LYS A 690 20.80 -18.56 -8.59
C LYS A 690 19.93 -19.79 -8.82
N GLU A 691 18.94 -19.97 -7.96
CA GLU A 691 18.01 -21.08 -7.91
C GLU A 691 17.18 -21.14 -9.22
N HIS A 692 16.90 -19.98 -9.80
CA HIS A 692 16.17 -19.82 -11.07
C HIS A 692 16.87 -20.51 -12.26
N ILE A 693 18.18 -20.75 -12.17
CA ILE A 693 18.99 -21.36 -13.25
C ILE A 693 19.68 -22.67 -12.84
N LYS A 694 19.34 -23.22 -11.66
CA LYS A 694 20.05 -24.36 -11.08
C LYS A 694 20.00 -25.61 -11.97
N GLU A 695 18.85 -25.87 -12.59
CA GLU A 695 18.67 -27.07 -13.43
C GLU A 695 19.41 -26.93 -14.76
N ILE A 696 19.30 -25.76 -15.40
CA ILE A 696 19.94 -25.51 -16.69
C ILE A 696 21.47 -25.56 -16.61
N LEU A 697 22.06 -25.24 -15.45
CA LEU A 697 23.50 -25.34 -15.22
C LEU A 697 24.02 -26.79 -15.18
N LYS A 698 23.16 -27.80 -15.02
CA LYS A 698 23.55 -29.23 -15.05
C LYS A 698 23.84 -29.72 -16.47
N TYR A 699 23.37 -29.02 -17.49
CA TYR A 699 23.58 -29.37 -18.89
C TYR A 699 25.05 -29.21 -19.30
N LYS A 700 25.51 -29.93 -20.33
CA LYS A 700 26.89 -29.81 -20.81
C LYS A 700 27.08 -28.46 -21.52
N ASN A 701 28.33 -28.00 -21.60
CA ASN A 701 28.63 -26.77 -22.34
C ASN A 701 28.21 -26.92 -23.81
N ASN A 702 27.61 -25.88 -24.37
CA ASN A 702 27.07 -25.84 -25.73
C ASN A 702 26.09 -26.98 -26.07
N SER A 703 25.42 -27.58 -25.08
CA SER A 703 24.45 -28.65 -25.34
C SER A 703 23.02 -28.14 -25.55
N ILE A 704 22.74 -26.88 -25.24
CA ILE A 704 21.42 -26.27 -25.42
C ILE A 704 21.43 -25.56 -26.77
N GLU A 705 20.80 -26.20 -27.75
CA GLU A 705 20.59 -25.64 -29.08
C GLU A 705 19.17 -25.10 -29.15
N PHE A 706 19.07 -23.80 -29.34
CA PHE A 706 17.88 -23.16 -29.86
C PHE A 706 18.22 -22.74 -31.30
N GLY A 707 17.25 -22.79 -32.22
CA GLY A 707 17.48 -22.53 -33.64
C GLY A 707 18.03 -21.13 -33.92
N GLY A 708 18.05 -20.70 -35.18
CA GLY A 708 18.59 -19.39 -35.54
C GLY A 708 17.87 -18.26 -34.81
N VAL A 709 18.52 -17.67 -33.79
CA VAL A 709 18.03 -16.51 -33.04
C VAL A 709 18.88 -15.30 -33.35
N GLU A 710 18.27 -14.20 -33.78
CA GLU A 710 19.03 -13.01 -34.19
C GLU A 710 19.64 -12.29 -32.98
N CYS A 711 18.87 -12.08 -31.92
CA CYS A 711 19.27 -11.39 -30.70
C CYS A 711 19.02 -12.23 -29.44
N VAL A 712 20.05 -12.44 -28.63
CA VAL A 712 19.94 -13.08 -27.31
C VAL A 712 20.25 -12.06 -26.24
N GLU A 713 19.37 -11.94 -25.26
CA GLU A 713 19.52 -11.04 -24.12
C GLU A 713 19.51 -11.83 -22.81
N LEU A 714 20.56 -11.68 -22.02
CA LEU A 714 20.70 -12.38 -20.73
C LEU A 714 20.76 -11.34 -19.61
N ASN A 715 19.83 -11.44 -18.67
CA ASN A 715 19.68 -10.55 -17.54
C ASN A 715 19.93 -11.28 -16.21
N GLY A 716 20.71 -10.68 -15.32
CA GLY A 716 20.95 -11.20 -13.97
C GLY A 716 21.70 -12.53 -13.95
N TYR A 717 21.22 -13.51 -13.19
CA TYR A 717 21.84 -14.84 -13.11
C TYR A 717 21.79 -15.60 -14.44
N ALA A 718 20.86 -15.26 -15.35
CA ALA A 718 20.75 -15.92 -16.66
C ALA A 718 22.03 -15.80 -17.51
N VAL A 719 22.89 -14.82 -17.24
CA VAL A 719 24.23 -14.69 -17.86
C VAL A 719 25.08 -15.96 -17.67
N ASN A 720 24.94 -16.66 -16.55
CA ASN A 720 25.70 -17.89 -16.26
C ASN A 720 25.32 -19.07 -17.19
N ILE A 721 24.18 -18.97 -17.87
CA ILE A 721 23.70 -19.98 -18.82
C ILE A 721 24.45 -19.90 -20.14
N LEU A 722 25.11 -18.77 -20.43
CA LEU A 722 25.83 -18.53 -21.69
C LEU A 722 26.74 -19.70 -22.11
N LEU A 723 27.41 -20.35 -21.15
CA LEU A 723 28.32 -21.49 -21.41
C LEU A 723 27.58 -22.75 -21.92
N ARG A 724 26.29 -22.85 -21.61
CA ARG A 724 25.40 -23.97 -21.94
C ARG A 724 24.73 -23.77 -23.30
N LEU A 725 24.60 -22.51 -23.74
CA LEU A 725 23.94 -22.12 -24.98
C LEU A 725 24.85 -22.34 -26.20
N ARG A 726 24.30 -22.95 -27.25
CA ARG A 726 24.93 -23.06 -28.57
C ARG A 726 24.48 -21.90 -29.45
N LEU A 727 25.24 -20.80 -29.44
CA LEU A 727 24.91 -19.56 -30.15
C LEU A 727 25.27 -19.60 -31.65
N GLU A 728 24.78 -20.59 -32.36
CA GLU A 728 24.95 -20.63 -33.82
C GLU A 728 23.95 -19.69 -34.47
N ARG A 729 24.46 -18.73 -35.26
CA ARG A 729 23.67 -17.71 -35.99
C ARG A 729 23.06 -16.60 -35.12
N VAL A 730 23.59 -16.39 -33.92
CA VAL A 730 23.28 -15.19 -33.12
C VAL A 730 24.02 -13.99 -33.67
N GLU A 731 23.28 -12.97 -34.09
CA GLU A 731 23.85 -11.74 -34.62
C GLU A 731 24.22 -10.78 -33.50
N GLU A 732 23.36 -10.69 -32.48
CA GLU A 732 23.49 -9.78 -31.34
C GLU A 732 23.37 -10.54 -30.02
N LEU A 733 24.34 -10.34 -29.12
CA LEU A 733 24.28 -10.83 -27.74
C LEU A 733 24.33 -9.65 -26.79
N ARG A 734 23.30 -9.49 -25.97
CA ARG A 734 23.23 -8.46 -24.93
C ARG A 734 23.30 -9.08 -23.55
N LEU A 735 24.16 -8.53 -22.71
CA LEU A 735 24.36 -8.97 -21.33
C LEU A 735 24.06 -7.79 -20.41
N TYR A 736 23.07 -7.95 -19.54
CA TYR A 736 22.59 -6.90 -18.66
C TYR A 736 22.71 -7.32 -17.21
N ARG A 737 23.19 -6.34 -16.42
CA ARG A 737 23.16 -6.28 -14.95
C ARG A 737 23.78 -7.47 -14.23
N TRP A 738 24.86 -7.17 -13.51
CA TRP A 738 25.52 -8.10 -12.60
C TRP A 738 26.06 -7.39 -11.37
N LYS A 739 25.37 -7.49 -10.22
CA LYS A 739 25.88 -6.95 -8.95
C LYS A 739 26.38 -8.10 -8.06
N GLY A 740 27.67 -8.43 -8.16
CA GLY A 740 28.45 -8.97 -7.03
C GLY A 740 28.57 -10.49 -6.81
N GLU A 741 28.02 -11.38 -7.66
CA GLU A 741 27.92 -12.82 -7.30
C GLU A 741 28.61 -13.82 -8.23
N LEU A 742 29.25 -13.35 -9.31
CA LEU A 742 30.03 -14.20 -10.24
C LEU A 742 31.04 -15.11 -9.51
N SER A 743 31.70 -14.57 -8.49
CA SER A 743 32.71 -15.27 -7.70
C SER A 743 32.16 -16.41 -6.84
N LYS A 744 30.85 -16.47 -6.58
CA LYS A 744 30.23 -17.53 -5.76
C LYS A 744 29.64 -18.68 -6.60
N LEU A 745 29.48 -18.49 -7.90
CA LEU A 745 28.61 -19.32 -8.73
C LEU A 745 29.33 -20.24 -9.70
N LEU A 746 30.54 -19.86 -10.08
CA LEU A 746 31.46 -20.77 -10.76
C LEU A 746 32.11 -21.79 -9.81
N ILE A 747 31.82 -21.64 -8.51
CA ILE A 747 32.16 -22.61 -7.47
C ILE A 747 31.32 -23.87 -7.70
N SER A 748 31.92 -24.85 -8.37
CA SER A 748 31.50 -26.24 -8.21
C SER A 748 31.55 -26.58 -6.72
N GLU A 749 30.53 -27.27 -6.20
CA GLU A 749 30.43 -27.69 -4.78
C GLU A 749 31.63 -28.53 -4.29
N ASP A 750 32.54 -28.94 -5.18
CA ASP A 750 33.77 -29.69 -4.88
C ASP A 750 35.03 -28.81 -4.74
N CYS A 751 34.90 -27.48 -4.71
CA CYS A 751 36.07 -26.59 -4.77
C CYS A 751 36.37 -25.89 -3.44
N SER A 752 37.57 -26.18 -2.90
CA SER A 752 38.13 -25.57 -1.69
C SER A 752 38.35 -24.06 -1.82
N ILE A 753 38.44 -23.39 -0.66
CA ILE A 753 38.38 -21.92 -0.47
C ILE A 753 39.44 -21.12 -1.28
N ASP A 754 40.57 -21.73 -1.66
CA ASP A 754 41.64 -21.09 -2.46
C ASP A 754 41.31 -20.92 -3.97
N ARG A 755 40.14 -21.39 -4.42
CA ARG A 755 39.78 -21.43 -5.85
C ARG A 755 38.88 -20.27 -6.32
N ARG A 756 38.38 -19.43 -5.42
CA ARG A 756 37.43 -18.33 -5.74
C ARG A 756 37.98 -17.31 -6.73
N GLU A 757 39.27 -16.99 -6.65
CA GLU A 757 39.92 -16.06 -7.58
C GLU A 757 40.23 -16.71 -8.95
N ASN A 758 40.54 -18.00 -8.96
CA ASN A 758 40.86 -18.76 -10.18
C ASN A 758 39.63 -19.04 -11.06
N GLU A 759 38.43 -19.12 -10.48
CA GLU A 759 37.19 -19.41 -11.23
C GLU A 759 36.55 -18.15 -11.82
N LYS A 760 36.62 -17.00 -11.13
CA LYS A 760 36.32 -15.70 -11.77
C LYS A 760 37.25 -15.48 -12.96
N MET A 761 38.54 -15.79 -12.79
CA MET A 761 39.50 -15.82 -13.89
C MET A 761 39.13 -16.85 -14.96
N TYR A 762 38.48 -17.97 -14.62
CA TYR A 762 38.05 -18.98 -15.58
C TYR A 762 36.83 -18.56 -16.41
N PHE A 763 35.84 -17.86 -15.87
CA PHE A 763 34.71 -17.38 -16.69
C PHE A 763 35.08 -16.17 -17.53
N GLU A 764 35.92 -15.28 -16.99
CA GLU A 764 36.65 -14.32 -17.81
C GLU A 764 37.38 -15.13 -18.89
N GLU A 765 38.43 -15.90 -18.58
CA GLU A 765 39.22 -16.71 -19.53
C GLU A 765 38.37 -17.59 -20.48
N TYR A 766 37.17 -18.02 -20.08
CA TYR A 766 36.24 -18.79 -20.90
C TYR A 766 35.46 -17.89 -21.86
N LEU A 767 34.86 -16.79 -21.41
CA LEU A 767 34.33 -15.75 -22.31
C LEU A 767 35.42 -15.37 -23.31
N MET A 768 36.66 -15.25 -22.82
CA MET A 768 37.85 -14.89 -23.57
C MET A 768 38.31 -16.03 -24.52
N LYS A 769 37.95 -17.29 -24.27
CA LYS A 769 38.19 -18.42 -25.19
C LYS A 769 37.03 -18.71 -26.13
N MET A 770 35.82 -18.26 -25.78
CA MET A 770 34.59 -18.46 -26.52
C MET A 770 34.33 -17.34 -27.51
N LEU A 771 34.46 -16.08 -27.09
CA LEU A 771 34.18 -14.90 -27.90
C LEU A 771 34.86 -14.93 -29.29
N PRO A 772 36.11 -15.39 -29.45
CA PRO A 772 36.71 -15.53 -30.79
C PRO A 772 36.00 -16.59 -31.65
N LYS A 773 35.48 -17.66 -31.01
CA LYS A 773 34.80 -18.79 -31.66
C LYS A 773 33.33 -18.50 -31.95
N LEU A 774 32.73 -17.57 -31.22
CA LEU A 774 31.37 -17.11 -31.45
C LEU A 774 31.33 -16.25 -32.71
N LYS A 775 30.49 -16.63 -33.67
CA LYS A 775 30.26 -15.88 -34.92
C LYS A 775 29.25 -14.76 -34.71
N ILE A 776 29.38 -14.02 -33.61
CA ILE A 776 28.46 -12.94 -33.23
C ILE A 776 28.97 -11.63 -33.84
N LYS A 777 28.07 -10.87 -34.46
CA LYS A 777 28.41 -9.59 -35.11
C LYS A 777 28.54 -8.47 -34.08
N ARG A 778 27.60 -8.45 -33.13
CA ARG A 778 27.47 -7.40 -32.11
C ARG A 778 27.36 -7.97 -30.71
N ILE A 779 28.15 -7.46 -29.78
CA ILE A 779 28.01 -7.76 -28.36
C ILE A 779 27.81 -6.45 -27.62
N GLU A 780 26.75 -6.38 -26.82
CA GLU A 780 26.44 -5.24 -25.98
C GLU A 780 26.46 -5.65 -24.52
N ILE A 781 27.21 -4.90 -23.72
CA ILE A 781 27.29 -5.09 -22.27
C ILE A 781 26.86 -3.76 -21.67
N ASP A 782 25.70 -3.75 -20.99
CA ASP A 782 25.15 -2.57 -20.33
C ASP A 782 25.25 -2.74 -18.80
N GLU A 783 26.06 -1.88 -18.18
CA GLU A 783 26.16 -1.77 -16.74
C GLU A 783 25.27 -0.62 -16.24
N MET A 784 24.19 -0.96 -15.54
CA MET A 784 23.45 0.04 -14.76
C MET A 784 24.22 0.41 -13.48
N ILE A 785 24.97 1.51 -13.59
CA ILE A 785 25.33 2.54 -12.60
C ILE A 785 25.29 2.08 -11.12
N GLY A 786 26.48 1.85 -10.54
CA GLY A 786 26.67 1.89 -9.08
C GLY A 786 27.68 0.88 -8.50
N TYR A 787 28.97 1.19 -8.65
CA TYR A 787 30.18 0.73 -7.90
C TYR A 787 31.17 -0.31 -8.49
N LYS A 788 32.43 0.16 -8.51
CA LYS A 788 33.79 -0.43 -8.39
C LYS A 788 34.58 -0.92 -9.65
N GLU A 789 35.69 -0.21 -9.85
CA GLU A 789 36.65 -0.10 -10.97
C GLU A 789 37.41 -1.38 -11.43
N ASP A 790 37.18 -2.55 -10.84
CA ASP A 790 38.14 -3.69 -10.94
C ASP A 790 37.74 -4.77 -11.97
N CYS A 791 36.45 -4.90 -12.31
CA CYS A 791 35.97 -5.85 -13.33
C CYS A 791 36.17 -5.31 -14.76
N ASP A 792 35.89 -4.02 -14.94
CA ASP A 792 36.01 -3.34 -16.21
C ASP A 792 37.43 -3.39 -16.77
N GLU A 793 38.42 -3.12 -15.94
CA GLU A 793 39.82 -3.10 -16.35
C GLU A 793 40.30 -4.45 -16.92
N ARG A 794 39.67 -5.58 -16.53
CA ARG A 794 40.05 -6.94 -16.95
C ARG A 794 39.35 -7.39 -18.23
N ILE A 795 38.05 -7.15 -18.37
CA ILE A 795 37.31 -7.39 -19.61
C ILE A 795 37.91 -6.55 -20.75
N LEU A 796 38.28 -5.31 -20.41
CA LEU A 796 38.94 -4.35 -21.29
C LEU A 796 40.45 -4.53 -21.38
N ARG A 797 41.06 -5.56 -20.78
CA ARG A 797 42.43 -6.00 -21.12
C ARG A 797 42.44 -7.08 -22.19
N TRP A 798 41.31 -7.68 -22.55
CA TRP A 798 41.29 -8.85 -23.42
C TRP A 798 40.74 -8.67 -24.82
N GLY A 799 39.75 -7.80 -25.02
CA GLY A 799 39.42 -7.34 -26.36
C GLY A 799 40.67 -6.88 -27.14
N PHE A 800 41.73 -6.54 -26.40
CA PHE A 800 42.98 -5.98 -26.89
C PHE A 800 44.18 -6.94 -26.92
N ASN A 801 44.16 -8.07 -26.19
CA ASN A 801 45.30 -9.00 -26.11
C ASN A 801 45.09 -10.34 -26.84
N SER A 802 43.92 -10.57 -27.44
CA SER A 802 43.53 -11.88 -28.01
C SER A 802 43.19 -11.86 -29.50
N VAL A 803 43.38 -10.72 -30.15
CA VAL A 803 43.25 -10.60 -31.60
C VAL A 803 44.52 -11.17 -32.25
N ASP A 804 44.64 -12.49 -32.30
CA ASP A 804 45.44 -13.13 -33.33
C ASP A 804 44.69 -12.93 -34.65
N VAL A 805 45.20 -12.02 -35.46
CA VAL A 805 44.67 -11.64 -36.78
C VAL A 805 44.83 -12.84 -37.71
N SER A 806 43.79 -13.67 -37.81
CA SER A 806 43.59 -14.52 -38.98
C SER A 806 42.86 -13.69 -40.05
N ASP A 807 43.45 -13.58 -41.23
CA ASP A 807 43.12 -12.66 -42.35
C ASP A 807 41.70 -12.77 -42.97
N ASN A 808 40.67 -13.25 -42.27
CA ASN A 808 39.37 -13.52 -42.91
C ASN A 808 38.11 -13.33 -42.04
N VAL A 809 38.15 -12.50 -41.00
CA VAL A 809 36.97 -12.26 -40.16
C VAL A 809 36.47 -10.83 -40.38
N GLY A 810 35.23 -10.69 -40.87
CA GLY A 810 34.55 -9.40 -41.02
C GLY A 810 34.53 -8.60 -39.72
N GLU A 811 34.39 -7.27 -39.86
CA GLU A 811 34.35 -6.33 -38.73
C GLU A 811 33.36 -6.81 -37.65
N ARG A 812 33.85 -6.98 -36.42
CA ARG A 812 33.02 -7.27 -35.23
C ARG A 812 32.89 -5.99 -34.41
N GLU A 813 31.69 -5.71 -33.94
CA GLU A 813 31.41 -4.53 -33.12
C GLU A 813 31.14 -4.97 -31.67
N ILE A 814 31.92 -4.46 -30.72
CA ILE A 814 31.65 -4.64 -29.29
C ILE A 814 31.31 -3.27 -28.73
N ARG A 815 30.09 -3.12 -28.22
CA ARG A 815 29.63 -1.88 -27.60
C ARG A 815 29.60 -2.08 -26.09
N PHE A 816 30.22 -1.14 -25.40
CA PHE A 816 30.18 -1.05 -23.97
C PHE A 816 29.47 0.26 -23.61
N LYS A 817 28.47 0.17 -22.75
CA LYS A 817 27.86 1.36 -22.14
C LYS A 817 28.43 1.50 -20.74
N MET A 818 29.14 2.60 -20.51
CA MET A 818 29.93 2.79 -19.28
C MET A 818 30.03 4.27 -18.91
N GLU A 819 30.41 4.54 -17.66
CA GLU A 819 30.68 5.90 -17.20
C GLU A 819 31.88 6.53 -17.92
N ILE A 820 31.80 7.84 -18.15
CA ILE A 820 32.81 8.64 -18.88
C ILE A 820 34.24 8.47 -18.31
N ARG A 821 34.36 8.32 -16.98
CA ARG A 821 35.67 8.14 -16.33
C ARG A 821 36.37 6.86 -16.79
N LEU A 822 35.61 5.78 -16.88
CA LEU A 822 36.13 4.48 -17.32
C LEU A 822 36.45 4.52 -18.83
N ALA A 823 35.58 5.12 -19.64
CA ALA A 823 35.83 5.32 -21.07
C ALA A 823 37.15 6.07 -21.33
N LYS A 824 37.43 7.13 -20.55
CA LYS A 824 38.70 7.88 -20.61
C LYS A 824 39.91 7.00 -20.30
N GLU A 825 39.85 6.21 -19.22
CA GLU A 825 40.96 5.34 -18.80
C GLU A 825 41.26 4.29 -19.87
N ILE A 826 40.23 3.63 -20.42
CA ILE A 826 40.36 2.66 -21.50
C ILE A 826 41.00 3.30 -22.72
N CYS A 827 40.40 4.38 -23.24
CA CYS A 827 40.88 5.00 -24.47
C CYS A 827 42.35 5.46 -24.34
N SER A 828 42.75 5.96 -23.17
CA SER A 828 44.14 6.35 -22.89
C SER A 828 45.13 5.18 -23.00
N ARG A 829 44.69 3.97 -22.67
CA ARG A 829 45.49 2.74 -22.75
C ARG A 829 45.50 2.16 -24.18
N LEU A 830 44.41 2.31 -24.92
CA LEU A 830 44.28 1.83 -26.31
C LEU A 830 45.14 2.57 -27.32
N GLY A 831 45.41 3.86 -27.10
CA GLY A 831 46.36 4.62 -27.91
C GLY A 831 47.78 4.02 -27.94
N ARG A 832 48.13 3.10 -27.03
CA ARG A 832 49.44 2.46 -26.95
C ARG A 832 49.56 1.14 -27.73
N THR A 833 48.44 0.49 -28.06
CA THR A 833 48.40 -0.79 -28.78
C THR A 833 47.98 -0.52 -30.23
N GLY A 834 48.93 -0.13 -31.07
CA GLY A 834 48.65 0.23 -32.48
C GLY A 834 47.97 -0.91 -33.24
N GLY A 835 46.71 -0.73 -33.64
CA GLY A 835 45.97 -1.72 -34.44
C GLY A 835 44.43 -1.63 -34.41
N LEU A 836 43.83 -0.81 -33.55
CA LEU A 836 42.37 -0.73 -33.40
C LEU A 836 41.82 0.68 -33.59
N CYS A 837 40.68 0.80 -34.29
CA CYS A 837 39.92 2.04 -34.39
C CYS A 837 38.89 2.07 -33.26
N VAL A 838 39.09 2.95 -32.27
CA VAL A 838 38.14 3.19 -31.19
C VAL A 838 37.28 4.38 -31.57
N LYS A 839 35.97 4.19 -31.63
CA LYS A 839 35.00 5.27 -31.78
C LYS A 839 34.25 5.43 -30.47
N VAL A 840 34.20 6.66 -29.97
CA VAL A 840 33.44 7.00 -28.77
C VAL A 840 32.17 7.70 -29.23
N PHE A 841 31.02 7.29 -28.72
CA PHE A 841 29.74 7.92 -29.00
C PHE A 841 29.16 8.46 -27.69
N ASP A 842 28.43 9.57 -27.75
CA ASP A 842 27.59 10.01 -26.63
C ASP A 842 26.29 9.18 -26.55
N LEU A 843 25.46 9.46 -25.54
CA LEU A 843 24.18 8.77 -25.33
C LEU A 843 23.19 8.99 -26.47
N ASP A 844 23.37 10.05 -27.26
CA ASP A 844 22.56 10.35 -28.45
C ASP A 844 23.09 9.67 -29.72
N GLY A 845 24.14 8.84 -29.59
CA GLY A 845 24.74 8.10 -30.69
C GLY A 845 25.61 8.96 -31.62
N LYS A 846 25.99 10.16 -31.21
CA LYS A 846 26.88 11.05 -31.98
C LYS A 846 28.33 10.70 -31.70
N GLU A 847 29.09 10.46 -32.76
CA GLU A 847 30.52 10.16 -32.67
C GLU A 847 31.26 11.38 -32.10
N LEU A 848 31.83 11.22 -30.90
CA LEU A 848 32.71 12.21 -30.29
C LEU A 848 34.08 12.12 -30.97
N SER A 849 34.55 13.23 -31.50
CA SER A 849 35.89 13.32 -32.09
C SER A 849 36.95 13.16 -30.99
N TRP A 850 37.40 11.93 -30.76
CA TRP A 850 38.44 11.61 -29.78
C TRP A 850 39.78 11.37 -30.49
N SER A 851 40.82 12.08 -30.07
CA SER A 851 42.19 11.94 -30.59
C SER A 851 43.14 11.51 -29.48
N PRO A 852 43.89 10.40 -29.63
CA PRO A 852 44.84 9.92 -28.62
C PRO A 852 45.94 10.92 -28.26
N THR A 853 46.25 11.89 -29.14
CA THR A 853 47.32 12.88 -28.93
C THR A 853 46.92 14.06 -28.04
N CYS A 854 45.68 14.14 -27.57
CA CYS A 854 45.17 15.27 -26.77
C CYS A 854 45.27 15.05 -25.24
N ALA A 855 45.92 13.98 -24.78
CA ALA A 855 45.96 13.59 -23.37
C ALA A 855 46.86 14.46 -22.45
N GLU A 856 47.59 15.44 -22.98
CA GLU A 856 48.48 16.30 -22.17
C GLU A 856 47.82 17.57 -21.61
N ASN A 857 46.62 17.95 -22.09
CA ASN A 857 45.87 19.11 -21.57
C ASN A 857 44.68 18.64 -20.71
N ARG A 858 44.84 18.66 -19.38
CA ARG A 858 43.82 18.19 -18.42
C ARG A 858 42.57 19.07 -18.35
N ASP A 859 42.69 20.39 -18.53
CA ASP A 859 41.60 21.32 -18.20
C ASP A 859 40.61 21.57 -19.36
N GLU A 860 41.08 21.52 -20.62
CA GLU A 860 40.26 21.84 -21.79
C GLU A 860 39.34 20.67 -22.22
N ASN A 861 39.71 19.45 -21.83
CA ASN A 861 38.95 18.23 -22.12
C ASN A 861 37.88 17.93 -21.05
N GLN A 862 37.89 18.61 -19.92
CA GLN A 862 36.86 18.44 -18.87
C GLN A 862 35.55 19.13 -19.28
N LEU A 863 35.63 20.31 -19.89
CA LEU A 863 34.48 21.12 -20.36
C LEU A 863 33.77 20.62 -21.63
N ARG A 864 34.34 19.63 -22.34
CA ARG A 864 33.75 19.04 -23.55
C ARG A 864 33.10 17.67 -23.32
N LEU A 865 33.27 17.11 -22.12
CA LEU A 865 32.86 15.75 -21.76
C LEU A 865 31.87 15.71 -20.59
N GLU A 866 31.75 16.78 -19.80
CA GLU A 866 30.51 17.12 -19.10
C GLU A 866 29.49 17.67 -20.11
#